data_AF-A0A0G4FTF1-F1
#
_entry.id   AF-A0A0G4FTF1-F1
#
_cell.length_a   1.000
_cell.length_b   1.000
_cell.length_c   1.000
_cell.angle_alpha   90.00
_cell.angle_beta   90.00
_cell.angle_gamma   90.00
#
_symmetry.space_group_name_H-M   'P 1'
#
loop_
_entity.id
_entity.type
_entity.pdbx_description
1 polymer ?
#
loop_
_entity_poly.entity_id
_entity_poly.type
_entity_poly.pdbx_seq_one_letter_code
_entity_poly.pdbx_strand_id
1 'polypeptide(L)'
;MSSESGLQGGRGRPRGVSVGFEGKGLFSRGGGPLVVGLNKYSHDVSICIASRDGEFLFGGEKERLTRAKHAGGDAGELVSHALDRVGASLSDVGLVVQNNHHHRIAPFEKRLPWAVSQGLYDPTFLDPHNLLGHAPRVEVSHHLAHAWAAFAQSPFDDGLVFVSDGMGDARSAMQRAEAGEEGSFVHDLSLSPVAAGWDMTERPGRMRDPSEGWREFREAETLYVFRKEGAGRYQGKAKSLLGDAVSPLVPVFKRWTEERGPSELFNHGFEHMESLGALYSRVSSHIFGDWNVCGKVMGLAPWASQWRSELTSEERGHLESGRGGGRLFWGDLEDSQLEIDWEFLESLPFGAGWGKRGSRAFHACLAEQVQSDLENVSLAFLKRQAQTSEGKWGVPPNLCLVGGVALNSVLNGKISSEATGFKEVFVPATPGDEGIAVGCAAFGVHHFSSLVDGSGRQKESRRKEAQGMNGVASSSSSSSSRRKTNPFRWGRPLVPFGGCAYDREEIEGAVEEFRNWIEVRRVHSSEDALAEAAASRIAEGEVVAWCQGGAEMGPRALGHRSILADPRRGYLLDFINTKVKSRETFRPLAPVVLAEKAGDWFHIPPAVRRVGSPFMSLTASVREEQREKIPAVTHIDGSARLQTVLSEDEEDWEEELESKSGMGDGRKGKREKGVGAFSAYRKVLLAFERLTKVPVLLNTSLNVGGEPIVETPEDALTSFLAVEGSISALFLGPYELVRRDLKRELEDEGEKTKSKRPTRVSDEFAVQQVSRHVSRKEIRETEEVDEVILYPSGGVGDDGKRAVSGVRLSGTRALEALRAVDGRLTCKELGEKVGSDVLIELHKLRVIEI
;
A
#
# COMPACT_ATOMS: atom_id res chain seq x y z
N MET A 1 -1.73 63.06 -19.33
CA MET A 1 -0.73 64.10 -18.99
C MET A 1 0.18 63.52 -17.92
N SER A 2 1.44 63.32 -18.32
CA SER A 2 2.68 63.22 -17.53
C SER A 2 2.62 63.30 -16.00
N SER A 3 3.25 62.33 -15.33
CA SER A 3 4.55 62.57 -14.69
C SER A 3 5.24 61.25 -14.29
N GLU A 4 6.43 61.04 -14.84
CA GLU A 4 7.39 60.00 -14.47
C GLU A 4 8.21 60.42 -13.23
N SER A 5 8.50 59.46 -12.37
CA SER A 5 9.80 59.25 -11.69
C SER A 5 9.72 57.84 -11.09
N GLY A 6 10.59 56.88 -11.32
CA GLY A 6 12.04 56.92 -11.46
C GLY A 6 12.61 55.94 -10.42
N LEU A 7 12.54 54.63 -10.69
CA LEU A 7 13.23 53.61 -9.88
C LEU A 7 14.03 52.69 -10.80
N GLN A 8 15.27 53.10 -11.06
CA GLN A 8 16.32 52.27 -11.65
C GLN A 8 16.78 51.21 -10.65
N GLY A 9 16.72 49.95 -11.08
CA GLY A 9 17.87 49.05 -11.11
C GLY A 9 18.69 48.86 -9.84
N GLY A 10 18.22 48.00 -8.95
CA GLY A 10 19.08 47.23 -8.04
C GLY A 10 18.87 45.74 -8.28
N ARG A 11 19.68 45.10 -9.15
CA ARG A 11 19.78 43.64 -9.21
C ARG A 11 20.43 43.14 -7.91
N GLY A 12 19.63 43.02 -6.86
CA GLY A 12 20.01 42.31 -5.65
C GLY A 12 20.16 40.83 -5.98
N ARG A 13 21.33 40.24 -5.68
CA ARG A 13 21.47 38.78 -5.62
C ARG A 13 20.34 38.22 -4.74
N PRO A 14 19.66 37.13 -5.13
CA PRO A 14 18.71 36.48 -4.23
C PRO A 14 19.48 36.11 -2.96
N ARG A 15 19.07 36.70 -1.82
CA ARG A 15 19.55 36.28 -0.51
C ARG A 15 19.14 34.82 -0.40
N GLY A 16 20.12 33.93 -0.19
CA GLY A 16 19.83 32.53 0.11
C GLY A 16 18.87 32.49 1.29
N VAL A 17 17.63 32.12 1.02
CA VAL A 17 16.64 31.84 2.05
C VAL A 17 17.13 30.53 2.67
N SER A 18 17.84 30.64 3.79
CA SER A 18 17.87 29.52 4.74
C SER A 18 16.42 29.18 5.01
N VAL A 19 16.01 27.93 4.83
CA VAL A 19 14.75 27.42 5.41
C VAL A 19 14.91 27.57 6.92
N GLY A 20 14.60 28.77 7.39
CA GLY A 20 14.75 29.18 8.76
C GLY A 20 13.61 28.52 9.50
N PHE A 21 13.85 27.30 9.95
CA PHE A 21 13.26 26.90 11.22
C PHE A 21 13.72 27.94 12.25
N GLU A 22 12.97 29.02 12.45
CA GLU A 22 12.93 29.71 13.74
C GLU A 22 12.25 28.81 14.79
N GLY A 23 12.61 27.52 14.79
CA GLY A 23 12.09 26.47 15.63
C GLY A 23 13.09 26.10 16.70
N LYS A 24 13.71 27.09 17.36
CA LYS A 24 14.42 26.83 18.64
C LYS A 24 13.46 26.27 19.71
N GLY A 25 12.13 26.36 19.49
CA GLY A 25 11.09 25.84 20.38
C GLY A 25 10.50 24.47 20.02
N LEU A 26 10.35 24.11 18.73
CA LEU A 26 9.63 22.89 18.30
C LEU A 26 10.30 21.59 18.78
N PHE A 27 11.62 21.65 18.97
CA PHE A 27 12.47 20.51 19.31
C PHE A 27 13.20 20.72 20.65
N SER A 28 12.72 21.66 21.47
CA SER A 28 13.29 21.91 22.79
C SER A 28 13.04 20.71 23.72
N ARG A 29 14.11 20.34 24.45
CA ARG A 29 14.26 19.13 25.29
C ARG A 29 12.99 18.79 26.09
N GLY A 30 12.22 17.80 25.61
CA GLY A 30 11.05 17.30 26.34
C GLY A 30 10.17 16.24 25.65
N GLY A 31 10.23 16.03 24.33
CA GLY A 31 9.33 15.08 23.66
C GLY A 31 9.71 13.60 23.81
N GLY A 32 8.74 12.68 23.69
CA GLY A 32 8.92 11.22 23.74
C GLY A 32 9.77 10.62 22.60
N PRO A 33 10.20 9.35 22.68
CA PRO A 33 11.21 8.75 21.80
C PRO A 33 10.76 8.49 20.35
N LEU A 34 9.48 8.66 20.02
CA LEU A 34 8.91 8.20 18.74
C LEU A 34 8.64 9.33 17.74
N VAL A 35 8.76 9.00 16.46
CA VAL A 35 8.30 9.77 15.31
C VAL A 35 7.13 9.02 14.68
N VAL A 36 5.97 9.66 14.57
CA VAL A 36 4.77 9.08 13.99
C VAL A 36 4.47 9.76 12.66
N GLY A 37 4.54 9.00 11.57
CA GLY A 37 4.11 9.39 10.23
C GLY A 37 2.68 8.96 9.96
N LEU A 38 1.84 9.84 9.39
CA LEU A 38 0.42 9.58 9.12
C LEU A 38 -0.01 10.04 7.72
N ASN A 39 -0.77 9.20 7.02
CA ASN A 39 -1.72 9.61 5.99
C ASN A 39 -3.12 9.60 6.63
N LYS A 40 -3.81 10.73 6.74
CA LYS A 40 -5.11 10.78 7.45
C LYS A 40 -6.16 11.67 6.78
N TYR A 41 -7.44 11.39 7.06
CA TYR A 41 -8.63 12.07 6.54
C TYR A 41 -8.88 11.96 5.03
N SER A 42 -7.97 11.31 4.28
CA SER A 42 -8.19 10.84 2.91
C SER A 42 -8.54 9.35 2.90
N HIS A 43 -8.61 8.74 1.71
CA HIS A 43 -8.55 7.29 1.54
C HIS A 43 -7.17 6.74 1.95
N ASP A 44 -7.08 5.41 2.11
CA ASP A 44 -5.83 4.70 2.44
C ASP A 44 -5.13 5.24 3.70
N VAL A 45 -5.89 5.46 4.78
CA VAL A 45 -5.34 5.91 6.07
C VAL A 45 -4.28 4.91 6.54
N SER A 46 -3.07 5.42 6.80
CA SER A 46 -1.90 4.61 7.14
C SER A 46 -1.03 5.27 8.20
N ILE A 47 -0.20 4.45 8.86
CA ILE A 47 0.71 4.86 9.93
C ILE A 47 2.09 4.23 9.73
N CYS A 48 3.13 4.98 10.10
CA CYS A 48 4.49 4.48 10.28
C CYS A 48 5.06 5.03 11.59
N ILE A 49 5.57 4.16 12.45
CA ILE A 49 6.25 4.52 13.69
C ILE A 49 7.73 4.23 13.53
N ALA A 50 8.55 5.25 13.80
CA ALA A 50 10.00 5.12 13.87
C ALA A 50 10.53 5.66 15.21
N SER A 51 11.66 5.13 15.66
CA SER A 51 12.42 5.74 16.75
C SER A 51 13.09 7.02 16.26
N ARG A 52 13.38 7.94 17.18
CA ARG A 52 14.15 9.15 16.88
C ARG A 52 15.54 8.91 16.29
N ASP A 53 16.14 7.76 16.59
CA ASP A 53 17.43 7.36 16.04
C ASP A 53 17.31 6.70 14.64
N GLY A 54 16.10 6.71 14.08
CA GLY A 54 15.79 6.25 12.74
C GLY A 54 15.56 4.76 12.63
N GLU A 55 15.25 4.06 13.71
CA GLU A 55 14.83 2.64 13.65
C GLU A 55 13.35 2.55 13.23
N PHE A 56 13.02 1.69 12.27
CA PHE A 56 11.62 1.40 11.94
C PHE A 56 11.03 0.47 12.99
N LEU A 57 9.83 0.78 13.50
CA LEU A 57 9.17 0.00 14.55
C LEU A 57 7.86 -0.63 14.09
N PHE A 58 7.05 0.09 13.32
CA PHE A 58 5.75 -0.40 12.85
C PHE A 58 5.27 0.33 11.60
N GLY A 59 4.58 -0.38 10.73
CA GLY A 59 3.84 0.18 9.59
C GLY A 59 2.51 -0.55 9.43
N GLY A 60 1.42 0.18 9.17
CA GLY A 60 0.10 -0.42 9.06
C GLY A 60 -0.92 0.46 8.34
N GLU A 61 -2.00 -0.19 7.90
CA GLU A 61 -3.08 0.42 7.11
C GLU A 61 -4.41 0.24 7.84
N LYS A 62 -5.25 1.28 7.91
CA LYS A 62 -6.55 1.24 8.59
C LYS A 62 -7.48 0.20 7.98
N GLU A 63 -7.36 -0.09 6.68
CA GLU A 63 -8.19 -1.11 6.02
C GLU A 63 -7.95 -2.52 6.58
N ARG A 64 -6.74 -2.80 7.06
CA ARG A 64 -6.37 -4.10 7.64
C ARG A 64 -7.12 -4.33 8.95
N LEU A 65 -7.31 -3.27 9.75
CA LEU A 65 -8.01 -3.32 11.04
C LEU A 65 -9.54 -3.25 10.86
N THR A 66 -10.02 -2.25 10.12
CA THR A 66 -11.46 -2.01 9.95
C THR A 66 -12.15 -3.03 9.03
N ARG A 67 -11.36 -3.83 8.30
CA ARG A 67 -11.81 -4.77 7.27
C ARG A 67 -12.59 -4.09 6.13
N ALA A 68 -12.46 -2.76 5.99
CA ALA A 68 -13.05 -1.97 4.92
C ALA A 68 -11.95 -1.51 3.96
N LYS A 69 -12.05 -1.88 2.68
CA LYS A 69 -11.06 -1.49 1.67
C LYS A 69 -10.98 0.02 1.54
N HIS A 70 -9.77 0.53 1.41
CA HIS A 70 -9.48 1.94 1.27
C HIS A 70 -10.03 2.79 2.43
N ALA A 71 -10.06 2.21 3.63
CA ALA A 71 -10.62 2.84 4.82
C ALA A 71 -10.03 4.24 5.03
N GLY A 72 -10.92 5.23 4.99
CA GLY A 72 -10.58 6.64 5.18
C GLY A 72 -10.91 7.17 6.59
N GLY A 73 -10.93 8.49 6.69
CA GLY A 73 -11.40 9.21 7.88
C GLY A 73 -10.34 9.37 8.96
N ASP A 74 -10.75 9.29 10.23
CA ASP A 74 -9.86 9.46 11.38
C ASP A 74 -8.80 8.34 11.48
N ALA A 75 -7.72 8.56 12.23
CA ALA A 75 -6.65 7.59 12.42
C ALA A 75 -6.60 7.01 13.85
N GLY A 76 -7.59 7.28 14.71
CA GLY A 76 -7.49 7.04 16.15
C GLY A 76 -7.28 5.57 16.50
N GLU A 77 -8.13 4.68 15.97
CA GLU A 77 -8.04 3.23 16.17
C GLU A 77 -6.71 2.66 15.66
N LEU A 78 -6.27 3.10 14.47
CA LEU A 78 -5.00 2.66 13.87
C LEU A 78 -3.80 3.12 14.71
N VAL A 79 -3.81 4.34 15.21
CA VAL A 79 -2.75 4.88 16.07
C VAL A 79 -2.71 4.13 17.41
N SER A 80 -3.85 3.87 18.03
CA SER A 80 -3.93 3.08 19.27
C SER A 80 -3.34 1.69 19.06
N HIS A 81 -3.81 0.98 18.02
CA HIS A 81 -3.31 -0.34 17.68
C HIS A 81 -1.79 -0.33 17.45
N ALA A 82 -1.28 0.60 16.64
CA ALA A 82 0.15 0.67 16.35
C ALA A 82 1.01 0.94 17.59
N LEU A 83 0.57 1.81 18.50
CA LEU A 83 1.25 2.09 19.77
C LEU A 83 1.27 0.85 20.67
N ASP A 84 0.15 0.14 20.78
CA ASP A 84 0.06 -1.11 21.55
C ASP A 84 1.03 -2.16 20.99
N ARG A 85 1.09 -2.33 19.67
CA ARG A 85 1.98 -3.29 19.00
C ARG A 85 3.47 -3.01 19.23
N VAL A 86 3.86 -1.75 19.40
CA VAL A 86 5.26 -1.38 19.74
C VAL A 86 5.50 -1.22 21.25
N GLY A 87 4.50 -1.51 22.08
CA GLY A 87 4.58 -1.38 23.54
C GLY A 87 4.78 0.07 24.02
N ALA A 88 4.19 1.04 23.32
CA ALA A 88 4.30 2.46 23.60
C ALA A 88 2.95 3.10 23.97
N SER A 89 3.00 4.28 24.55
CA SER A 89 1.83 5.10 24.90
C SER A 89 1.81 6.40 24.10
N LEU A 90 0.69 7.14 24.17
CA LEU A 90 0.62 8.49 23.58
C LEU A 90 1.77 9.39 24.05
N SER A 91 2.17 9.34 25.33
CA SER A 91 3.26 10.18 25.85
C SER A 91 4.63 9.90 25.24
N ASP A 92 4.80 8.76 24.59
CA ASP A 92 6.04 8.39 23.90
C ASP A 92 6.15 9.04 22.50
N VAL A 93 5.07 9.62 21.98
CA VAL A 93 5.06 10.32 20.70
C VAL A 93 5.77 11.67 20.83
N GLY A 94 6.91 11.79 20.14
CA GLY A 94 7.77 12.98 20.18
C GLY A 94 7.56 13.97 19.03
N LEU A 95 7.01 13.51 17.90
CA LEU A 95 6.63 14.32 16.73
C LEU A 95 5.61 13.55 15.91
N VAL A 96 4.68 14.30 15.35
CA VAL A 96 3.78 13.81 14.31
C VAL A 96 4.13 14.50 13.00
N VAL A 97 4.34 13.70 11.96
CA VAL A 97 4.43 14.18 10.58
C VAL A 97 3.22 13.62 9.84
N GLN A 98 2.47 14.47 9.16
CA GLN A 98 1.17 14.11 8.61
C GLN A 98 1.00 14.63 7.19
N ASN A 99 0.15 13.98 6.41
CA ASN A 99 -0.23 14.40 5.07
C ASN A 99 -1.74 14.21 4.86
N ASN A 100 -2.31 15.10 4.06
CA ASN A 100 -3.62 14.99 3.46
C ASN A 100 -3.65 15.87 2.20
N HIS A 101 -3.80 15.26 1.02
CA HIS A 101 -3.76 15.98 -0.25
C HIS A 101 -5.10 16.67 -0.60
N HIS A 102 -6.21 16.33 0.06
CA HIS A 102 -7.51 16.97 -0.22
C HIS A 102 -7.60 18.36 0.38
N HIS A 103 -7.16 18.51 1.63
CA HIS A 103 -7.26 19.75 2.39
C HIS A 103 -6.24 19.80 3.53
N ARG A 104 -5.91 21.01 3.95
CA ARG A 104 -4.95 21.25 5.03
C ARG A 104 -5.48 20.74 6.38
N ILE A 105 -4.65 19.97 7.09
CA ILE A 105 -5.05 19.28 8.32
C ILE A 105 -5.32 20.27 9.46
N ALA A 106 -4.40 21.20 9.71
CA ALA A 106 -4.54 22.11 10.87
C ALA A 106 -5.81 22.99 10.79
N PRO A 107 -6.15 23.61 9.64
CA PRO A 107 -7.42 24.32 9.48
C PRO A 107 -8.66 23.43 9.58
N PHE A 108 -8.57 22.17 9.14
CA PHE A 108 -9.66 21.20 9.27
C PHE A 108 -9.91 20.83 10.73
N GLU A 109 -8.87 20.42 11.45
CA GLU A 109 -8.97 20.03 12.87
C GLU A 109 -9.45 21.16 13.77
N LYS A 110 -9.06 22.41 13.48
CA LYS A 110 -9.57 23.58 14.22
C LYS A 110 -11.09 23.70 14.16
N ARG A 111 -11.71 23.22 13.09
CA ARG A 111 -13.17 23.25 12.87
C ARG A 111 -13.88 21.98 13.36
N LEU A 112 -13.14 20.89 13.63
CA LEU A 112 -13.72 19.60 14.03
C LEU A 112 -14.64 19.68 15.26
N PRO A 113 -14.30 20.38 16.38
CA PRO A 113 -15.20 20.43 17.53
C PRO A 113 -16.59 20.98 17.18
N TRP A 114 -16.63 22.01 16.32
CA TRP A 114 -17.90 22.54 15.82
C TRP A 114 -18.58 21.56 14.88
N ALA A 115 -17.86 21.02 13.91
CA ALA A 115 -18.43 20.10 12.91
C ALA A 115 -19.01 18.81 13.55
N VAL A 116 -18.33 18.25 14.56
CA VAL A 116 -18.81 17.12 15.37
C VAL A 116 -20.04 17.53 16.19
N SER A 117 -20.07 18.73 16.79
CA SER A 117 -21.26 19.22 17.51
C SER A 117 -22.50 19.37 16.62
N GLN A 118 -22.30 19.55 15.31
CA GLN A 118 -23.36 19.63 14.30
C GLN A 118 -23.70 18.25 13.68
N GLY A 119 -23.03 17.17 14.11
CA GLY A 119 -23.22 15.83 13.56
C GLY A 119 -22.67 15.64 12.14
N LEU A 120 -21.76 16.51 11.68
CA LEU A 120 -21.14 16.39 10.36
C LEU A 120 -20.02 15.34 10.32
N TYR A 121 -19.39 15.08 11.46
CA TYR A 121 -18.36 14.06 11.64
C TYR A 121 -18.63 13.26 12.91
N ASP A 122 -18.17 12.01 12.92
CA ASP A 122 -18.26 11.14 14.08
C ASP A 122 -17.41 11.68 15.26
N PRO A 123 -17.84 11.54 16.52
CA PRO A 123 -17.04 11.91 17.69
C PRO A 123 -15.62 11.33 17.73
N THR A 124 -15.34 10.20 17.07
CA THR A 124 -13.99 9.62 16.96
C THR A 124 -12.98 10.57 16.32
N PHE A 125 -13.42 11.56 15.52
CA PHE A 125 -12.54 12.58 14.97
C PHE A 125 -11.91 13.47 16.06
N LEU A 126 -12.49 13.52 17.26
CA LEU A 126 -11.92 14.22 18.42
C LEU A 126 -11.07 13.33 19.32
N ASP A 127 -10.87 12.06 18.96
CA ASP A 127 -10.07 11.13 19.75
C ASP A 127 -8.62 11.64 19.94
N PRO A 128 -8.05 11.56 21.15
CA PRO A 128 -6.67 11.96 21.39
C PRO A 128 -5.62 11.24 20.53
N HIS A 129 -5.85 9.98 20.16
CA HIS A 129 -5.02 9.20 19.25
C HIS A 129 -5.15 9.67 17.79
N ASN A 130 -6.29 10.28 17.41
CA ASN A 130 -6.45 10.88 16.09
C ASN A 130 -5.82 12.28 15.99
N LEU A 131 -6.03 13.11 17.02
CA LEU A 131 -5.57 14.51 17.02
C LEU A 131 -4.08 14.62 17.36
N LEU A 132 -3.58 13.78 18.27
CA LEU A 132 -2.21 13.82 18.78
C LEU A 132 -1.77 15.22 19.24
N GLY A 133 -2.71 15.99 19.81
CA GLY A 133 -2.51 17.41 20.12
C GLY A 133 -1.47 17.72 21.20
N HIS A 134 -0.96 16.70 21.89
CA HIS A 134 0.10 16.85 22.90
C HIS A 134 1.51 16.92 22.29
N ALA A 135 1.70 16.41 21.07
CA ALA A 135 3.00 16.36 20.39
C ALA A 135 3.14 17.51 19.38
N PRO A 136 4.37 17.96 19.07
CA PRO A 136 4.62 18.82 17.91
C PRO A 136 4.15 18.15 16.61
N ARG A 137 3.61 18.94 15.68
CA ARG A 137 3.03 18.43 14.43
C ARG A 137 3.52 19.21 13.22
N VAL A 138 3.85 18.49 12.16
CA VAL A 138 4.29 19.04 10.87
C VAL A 138 3.47 18.37 9.77
N GLU A 139 3.01 19.15 8.81
CA GLU A 139 2.33 18.66 7.63
C GLU A 139 3.29 18.73 6.44
N VAL A 140 3.38 17.67 5.64
CA VAL A 140 4.27 17.60 4.47
C VAL A 140 3.41 17.48 3.21
N SER A 141 3.80 18.12 2.11
CA SER A 141 3.06 18.02 0.84
C SER A 141 3.11 16.62 0.25
N HIS A 142 2.10 16.27 -0.53
CA HIS A 142 1.79 14.90 -0.95
C HIS A 142 2.89 14.27 -1.79
N HIS A 143 3.31 14.92 -2.88
CA HIS A 143 4.40 14.39 -3.69
C HIS A 143 5.74 14.38 -2.96
N LEU A 144 5.94 15.28 -1.99
CA LEU A 144 7.15 15.30 -1.17
C LEU A 144 7.15 14.10 -0.21
N ALA A 145 6.02 13.77 0.40
CA ALA A 145 5.87 12.57 1.22
C ALA A 145 6.14 11.29 0.40
N HIS A 146 5.57 11.16 -0.81
CA HIS A 146 5.91 10.06 -1.73
C HIS A 146 7.42 9.98 -1.99
N ALA A 147 8.07 11.12 -2.26
CA ALA A 147 9.50 11.16 -2.51
C ALA A 147 10.34 10.74 -1.29
N TRP A 148 9.92 11.11 -0.08
CA TRP A 148 10.56 10.64 1.15
C TRP A 148 10.34 9.15 1.41
N ALA A 149 9.18 8.61 1.03
CA ALA A 149 8.91 7.17 1.13
C ALA A 149 9.87 6.40 0.22
N ALA A 150 10.00 6.83 -1.04
CA ALA A 150 10.97 6.27 -1.98
C ALA A 150 12.40 6.40 -1.45
N PHE A 151 12.78 7.58 -0.98
CA PHE A 151 14.11 7.86 -0.47
C PHE A 151 14.48 6.93 0.68
N ALA A 152 13.62 6.76 1.67
CA ALA A 152 13.93 5.92 2.82
C ALA A 152 14.07 4.43 2.42
N GLN A 153 13.21 3.95 1.52
CA GLN A 153 13.18 2.55 1.09
C GLN A 153 14.19 2.21 -0.02
N SER A 154 14.71 3.22 -0.74
CA SER A 154 15.56 3.01 -1.90
C SER A 154 16.82 2.21 -1.56
N PRO A 155 17.21 1.20 -2.34
CA PRO A 155 18.50 0.53 -2.18
C PRO A 155 19.67 1.34 -2.78
N PHE A 156 19.42 2.56 -3.28
CA PHE A 156 20.41 3.40 -3.93
C PHE A 156 20.89 4.53 -3.02
N ASP A 157 22.17 4.89 -3.16
CA ASP A 157 22.73 6.06 -2.49
C ASP A 157 22.30 7.37 -3.16
N ASP A 158 22.10 7.37 -4.48
CA ASP A 158 21.61 8.50 -5.26
C ASP A 158 20.89 8.07 -6.53
N GLY A 159 20.08 8.98 -7.07
CA GLY A 159 19.29 8.74 -8.27
C GLY A 159 18.13 9.72 -8.43
N LEU A 160 17.10 9.24 -9.11
CA LEU A 160 15.86 9.95 -9.40
C LEU A 160 14.69 9.29 -8.67
N VAL A 161 13.73 10.10 -8.20
CA VAL A 161 12.41 9.62 -7.79
C VAL A 161 11.37 10.22 -8.71
N PHE A 162 10.58 9.38 -9.38
CA PHE A 162 9.45 9.82 -10.17
C PHE A 162 8.15 9.52 -9.42
N VAL A 163 7.44 10.59 -9.06
CA VAL A 163 6.12 10.56 -8.44
C VAL A 163 5.07 10.76 -9.53
N SER A 164 4.20 9.77 -9.74
CA SER A 164 3.07 9.86 -10.65
C SER A 164 1.81 9.35 -9.97
N ASP A 165 0.84 10.24 -9.79
CA ASP A 165 -0.37 9.98 -9.01
C ASP A 165 -1.65 10.48 -9.69
N GLY A 166 -2.79 10.28 -9.03
CA GLY A 166 -4.08 10.87 -9.39
C GLY A 166 -4.10 12.38 -9.16
N MET A 167 -3.71 12.85 -7.98
CA MET A 167 -3.50 14.27 -7.68
C MET A 167 -2.60 14.42 -6.45
N GLY A 168 -1.95 15.58 -6.32
CA GLY A 168 -1.36 16.01 -5.05
C GLY A 168 -1.98 17.29 -4.50
N ASP A 169 -1.16 18.05 -3.77
CA ASP A 169 -1.62 19.24 -3.06
C ASP A 169 -2.07 20.37 -3.99
N ALA A 170 -2.95 21.23 -3.46
CA ALA A 170 -3.36 22.46 -4.13
C ALA A 170 -2.18 23.45 -4.21
N ARG A 171 -1.95 23.99 -5.42
CA ARG A 171 -0.91 24.99 -5.68
C ARG A 171 -1.08 26.21 -4.78
N SER A 172 -2.32 26.70 -4.60
CA SER A 172 -2.56 27.87 -3.76
C SER A 172 -2.16 27.65 -2.30
N ALA A 173 -2.32 26.43 -1.77
CA ALA A 173 -1.93 26.10 -0.41
C ALA A 173 -0.41 26.14 -0.23
N MET A 174 0.33 25.61 -1.21
CA MET A 174 1.80 25.68 -1.23
C MET A 174 2.29 27.13 -1.37
N GLN A 175 1.61 27.96 -2.18
CA GLN A 175 1.96 29.38 -2.33
C GLN A 175 1.69 30.20 -1.07
N ARG A 176 0.59 29.96 -0.35
CA ARG A 176 0.31 30.61 0.95
C ARG A 176 1.35 30.23 2.00
N ALA A 177 1.76 28.97 2.05
CA ALA A 177 2.81 28.52 2.94
C ALA A 177 4.17 29.16 2.60
N GLU A 178 4.53 29.26 1.30
CA GLU A 178 5.72 29.99 0.85
C GLU A 178 5.68 31.47 1.27
N ALA A 179 4.50 32.10 1.27
CA ALA A 179 4.30 33.47 1.76
C ALA A 179 4.35 33.59 3.30
N GLY A 180 4.52 32.48 4.02
CA GLY A 180 4.61 32.44 5.49
C GLY A 180 3.26 32.42 6.21
N GLU A 181 2.15 32.23 5.50
CA GLU A 181 0.81 32.20 6.10
C GLU A 181 0.54 30.90 6.88
N GLU A 182 1.27 29.82 6.57
CA GLU A 182 1.03 28.47 7.10
C GLU A 182 2.33 27.78 7.57
N GLY A 183 2.91 28.23 8.69
CA GLY A 183 4.25 27.82 9.14
C GLY A 183 4.46 26.34 9.54
N SER A 184 3.41 25.52 9.60
CA SER A 184 3.52 24.07 9.86
C SER A 184 3.41 23.21 8.60
N PHE A 185 3.28 23.81 7.42
CA PHE A 185 3.26 23.11 6.14
C PHE A 185 4.63 23.13 5.48
N VAL A 186 5.14 21.95 5.17
CA VAL A 186 6.38 21.79 4.43
C VAL A 186 6.04 21.31 3.03
N HIS A 187 6.53 22.03 2.04
CA HIS A 187 6.30 21.74 0.63
C HIS A 187 7.60 21.92 -0.16
N ASP A 188 7.60 21.49 -1.42
CA ASP A 188 8.81 21.39 -2.22
C ASP A 188 9.07 22.59 -3.16
N LEU A 189 8.15 23.57 -3.26
CA LEU A 189 8.37 24.80 -4.04
C LEU A 189 9.67 25.54 -3.64
N SER A 190 9.95 25.63 -2.33
CA SER A 190 11.17 26.28 -1.80
C SER A 190 12.43 25.45 -1.95
N LEU A 191 12.31 24.16 -2.29
CA LEU A 191 13.44 23.25 -2.50
C LEU A 191 14.01 23.34 -3.92
N SER A 192 13.35 24.08 -4.82
CA SER A 192 13.76 24.21 -6.22
C SER A 192 15.06 25.02 -6.38
N PRO A 193 16.07 24.49 -7.07
CA PRO A 193 17.21 25.28 -7.46
C PRO A 193 16.81 26.15 -8.65
N VAL A 194 16.50 27.42 -8.41
CA VAL A 194 16.31 28.45 -9.45
C VAL A 194 17.48 28.46 -10.47
N ALA A 195 18.67 28.00 -10.04
CA ALA A 195 19.86 27.83 -10.86
C ALA A 195 19.78 26.74 -11.95
N ALA A 196 18.74 25.88 -11.96
CA ALA A 196 18.53 24.83 -12.96
C ALA A 196 17.79 25.31 -14.22
N GLY A 197 17.36 26.58 -14.26
CA GLY A 197 16.65 27.15 -15.43
C GLY A 197 15.17 26.73 -15.53
N TRP A 198 14.59 26.24 -14.44
CA TRP A 198 13.16 25.92 -14.33
C TRP A 198 12.55 26.69 -13.17
N ASP A 199 11.58 27.54 -13.46
CA ASP A 199 10.77 28.20 -12.44
C ASP A 199 9.53 27.33 -12.18
N MET A 200 9.55 26.56 -11.09
CA MET A 200 8.38 25.75 -10.68
C MET A 200 7.17 26.61 -10.28
N THR A 201 7.36 27.92 -10.14
CA THR A 201 6.29 28.91 -9.91
C THR A 201 5.75 29.50 -11.21
N GLU A 202 6.46 29.36 -12.35
CA GLU A 202 5.98 29.82 -13.65
C GLU A 202 4.75 29.01 -14.10
N ARG A 203 3.77 29.74 -14.64
CA ARG A 203 2.51 29.18 -15.14
C ARG A 203 2.79 28.34 -16.39
N PRO A 204 2.18 27.15 -16.58
CA PRO A 204 2.23 26.45 -17.86
C PRO A 204 1.73 27.38 -18.99
N GLY A 205 2.48 27.46 -20.09
CA GLY A 205 2.29 28.43 -21.18
C GLY A 205 0.99 28.35 -21.99
N ARG A 206 -0.02 27.60 -21.51
CA ARG A 206 -1.35 27.47 -22.13
C ARG A 206 -2.53 27.74 -21.17
N MET A 207 -2.32 28.39 -20.02
CA MET A 207 -3.46 28.85 -19.19
C MET A 207 -4.14 30.08 -19.81
N ARG A 208 -5.44 29.98 -20.11
CA ARG A 208 -6.31 31.11 -20.51
C ARG A 208 -6.35 32.20 -19.43
N ASP A 209 -6.71 33.40 -19.88
CA ASP A 209 -6.72 34.66 -19.12
C ASP A 209 -7.33 34.53 -17.70
N PRO A 210 -6.66 35.05 -16.64
CA PRO A 210 -7.23 35.13 -15.28
C PRO A 210 -8.56 35.89 -15.17
N SER A 211 -9.05 36.53 -16.23
CA SER A 211 -10.42 37.03 -16.32
C SER A 211 -11.51 35.93 -16.34
N GLU A 212 -11.15 34.65 -16.51
CA GLU A 212 -12.08 33.51 -16.59
C GLU A 212 -12.45 32.82 -15.24
N GLY A 213 -12.19 33.44 -14.08
CA GLY A 213 -12.65 32.95 -12.77
C GLY A 213 -11.63 32.14 -11.93
N TRP A 214 -12.01 31.77 -10.70
CA TRP A 214 -11.18 31.03 -9.74
C TRP A 214 -10.95 29.58 -10.21
N ARG A 215 -9.84 29.30 -10.91
CA ARG A 215 -9.38 27.95 -11.23
C ARG A 215 -8.22 27.55 -10.29
N GLU A 216 -8.37 26.46 -9.56
CA GLU A 216 -7.31 25.87 -8.70
C GLU A 216 -6.49 24.84 -9.49
N PHE A 217 -5.23 24.63 -9.08
CA PHE A 217 -4.30 23.66 -9.69
C PHE A 217 -3.80 22.67 -8.66
N ARG A 218 -3.58 21.43 -9.09
CA ARG A 218 -3.01 20.37 -8.24
C ARG A 218 -1.78 19.74 -8.85
N GLU A 219 -0.94 19.17 -8.00
CA GLU A 219 0.22 18.41 -8.48
C GLU A 219 -0.25 17.21 -9.33
N ALA A 220 0.42 16.96 -10.47
CA ALA A 220 0.12 15.83 -11.36
C ALA A 220 1.26 14.80 -11.38
N GLU A 221 2.45 15.23 -11.80
CA GLU A 221 3.68 14.41 -11.74
C GLU A 221 4.85 15.25 -11.25
N THR A 222 5.81 14.62 -10.58
CA THR A 222 7.02 15.30 -10.08
C THR A 222 8.22 14.37 -10.18
N LEU A 223 9.36 14.91 -10.62
CA LEU A 223 10.65 14.23 -10.61
C LEU A 223 11.55 14.89 -9.57
N TYR A 224 12.14 14.08 -8.71
CA TYR A 224 13.15 14.50 -7.74
C TYR A 224 14.51 13.90 -8.08
N VAL A 225 15.55 14.62 -7.68
CA VAL A 225 16.91 14.09 -7.54
C VAL A 225 17.18 13.86 -6.07
N PHE A 226 17.81 12.74 -5.72
CA PHE A 226 18.14 12.43 -4.33
C PHE A 226 19.56 11.93 -4.12
N ARG A 227 20.08 12.11 -2.90
CA ARG A 227 21.31 11.49 -2.39
C ARG A 227 21.27 11.28 -0.87
N LYS A 228 21.55 10.06 -0.38
CA LYS A 228 21.47 9.65 1.04
C LYS A 228 22.64 10.10 1.91
N GLU A 229 23.87 10.07 1.40
CA GLU A 229 25.08 10.42 2.17
C GLU A 229 26.09 11.29 1.40
N GLY A 230 26.84 12.13 2.14
CA GLY A 230 28.09 12.75 1.72
C GLY A 230 28.13 14.28 1.67
N ALA A 231 28.27 14.95 2.83
CA ALA A 231 28.61 16.38 2.95
C ALA A 231 30.03 16.74 2.45
N GLY A 232 30.63 15.93 1.57
CA GLY A 232 32.04 16.00 1.24
C GLY A 232 32.39 15.44 -0.13
N ARG A 233 31.54 15.67 -1.16
CA ARG A 233 31.93 15.68 -2.58
C ARG A 233 30.69 15.88 -3.48
N TYR A 234 29.93 16.93 -3.27
CA TYR A 234 29.21 17.43 -4.43
C TYR A 234 30.26 17.88 -5.48
N GLN A 235 30.21 17.32 -6.69
CA GLN A 235 31.05 17.74 -7.80
C GLN A 235 30.18 18.23 -8.95
N GLY A 236 30.64 19.24 -9.69
CA GLY A 236 29.92 19.78 -10.84
C GLY A 236 28.51 20.31 -10.51
N LYS A 237 27.54 20.06 -11.40
CA LYS A 237 26.16 20.56 -11.32
C LYS A 237 25.36 20.03 -10.11
N ALA A 238 25.65 18.82 -9.63
CA ALA A 238 24.98 18.30 -8.42
C ALA A 238 25.27 19.17 -7.19
N LYS A 239 26.45 19.81 -7.12
CA LYS A 239 26.79 20.77 -6.05
C LYS A 239 25.95 22.03 -6.08
N SER A 240 25.68 22.55 -7.28
CA SER A 240 24.83 23.73 -7.42
C SER A 240 23.36 23.44 -7.11
N LEU A 241 22.88 22.22 -7.37
CA LEU A 241 21.49 21.84 -7.14
C LEU A 241 21.21 21.49 -5.67
N LEU A 242 22.08 20.69 -5.06
CA LEU A 242 21.88 20.12 -3.71
C LEU A 242 22.63 20.87 -2.59
N GLY A 243 23.52 21.83 -2.92
CA GLY A 243 24.19 22.75 -1.98
C GLY A 243 24.92 22.10 -0.78
N ASP A 244 25.56 22.90 0.09
CA ASP A 244 26.18 22.35 1.33
C ASP A 244 25.16 22.24 2.50
N ALA A 245 23.87 22.59 2.27
CA ALA A 245 22.80 22.60 3.28
C ALA A 245 21.36 22.49 2.69
N VAL A 246 21.16 22.03 1.45
CA VAL A 246 19.81 21.85 0.85
C VAL A 246 19.35 20.41 1.11
N SER A 247 18.03 20.21 1.25
CA SER A 247 17.36 18.91 1.42
C SER A 247 18.03 17.81 0.58
N PRO A 248 18.17 16.56 1.09
CA PRO A 248 18.73 15.43 0.32
C PRO A 248 17.85 15.01 -0.86
N LEU A 249 16.65 15.59 -0.96
CA LEU A 249 15.67 15.46 -2.03
C LEU A 249 15.37 16.84 -2.61
N VAL A 250 15.51 16.98 -3.92
CA VAL A 250 15.23 18.24 -4.63
C VAL A 250 14.37 17.98 -5.86
N PRO A 251 13.23 18.66 -6.02
CA PRO A 251 12.42 18.56 -7.24
C PRO A 251 13.14 19.20 -8.42
N VAL A 252 13.12 18.54 -9.57
CA VAL A 252 13.76 18.98 -10.83
C VAL A 252 12.79 19.04 -12.01
N PHE A 253 11.58 18.53 -11.84
CA PHE A 253 10.45 18.68 -12.76
C PHE A 253 9.16 18.56 -11.95
N LYS A 254 8.16 19.40 -12.27
CA LYS A 254 6.82 19.33 -11.68
C LYS A 254 5.79 19.77 -12.72
N ARG A 255 4.74 18.97 -12.91
CA ARG A 255 3.58 19.32 -13.73
C ARG A 255 2.37 19.59 -12.85
N TRP A 256 1.63 20.63 -13.22
CA TRP A 256 0.36 21.02 -12.61
C TRP A 256 -0.81 20.62 -13.52
N THR A 257 -1.89 20.13 -12.93
CA THR A 257 -3.16 19.91 -13.61
C THR A 257 -4.20 20.89 -13.08
N GLU A 258 -5.10 21.34 -13.96
CA GLU A 258 -6.26 22.13 -13.54
C GLU A 258 -7.23 21.22 -12.77
N GLU A 259 -7.79 21.73 -11.68
CA GLU A 259 -8.89 21.08 -10.98
C GLU A 259 -10.20 21.28 -11.75
N ARG A 260 -10.75 20.19 -12.32
CA ARG A 260 -11.95 20.20 -13.17
C ARG A 260 -13.23 19.70 -12.47
N GLY A 261 -13.28 19.78 -11.14
CA GLY A 261 -14.44 19.39 -10.33
C GLY A 261 -14.47 20.10 -8.97
N PRO A 262 -15.58 20.01 -8.21
CA PRO A 262 -15.65 20.59 -6.88
C PRO A 262 -14.73 19.82 -5.92
N SER A 263 -13.66 20.45 -5.46
CA SER A 263 -12.69 19.93 -4.47
C SER A 263 -13.31 19.41 -3.17
N GLU A 264 -14.53 19.86 -2.87
CA GLU A 264 -15.28 19.58 -1.65
C GLU A 264 -16.01 18.24 -1.68
N LEU A 265 -16.11 17.60 -2.85
CA LEU A 265 -16.64 16.24 -2.99
C LEU A 265 -15.49 15.24 -2.83
N PHE A 266 -15.25 14.79 -1.60
CA PHE A 266 -14.26 13.77 -1.24
C PHE A 266 -14.15 12.65 -2.30
N ASN A 267 -12.96 12.48 -2.91
CA ASN A 267 -12.64 11.47 -3.93
C ASN A 267 -13.52 11.46 -5.20
N HIS A 268 -14.35 12.47 -5.43
CA HIS A 268 -15.25 12.53 -6.59
C HIS A 268 -14.82 13.64 -7.55
N GLY A 269 -14.64 13.27 -8.81
CA GLY A 269 -14.33 14.20 -9.89
C GLY A 269 -12.83 14.35 -10.18
N PHE A 270 -11.95 13.63 -9.47
CA PHE A 270 -10.53 13.62 -9.81
C PHE A 270 -10.26 12.90 -11.13
N GLU A 271 -11.13 11.98 -11.54
CA GLU A 271 -11.10 11.33 -12.86
C GLU A 271 -11.27 12.31 -14.04
N HIS A 272 -11.57 13.58 -13.76
CA HIS A 272 -11.59 14.67 -14.74
C HIS A 272 -10.27 15.47 -14.78
N MET A 273 -9.29 15.12 -13.95
CA MET A 273 -7.97 15.74 -13.96
C MET A 273 -7.10 15.18 -15.10
N GLU A 274 -6.08 15.93 -15.45
CA GLU A 274 -5.18 15.64 -16.57
C GLU A 274 -3.91 14.91 -16.13
N SER A 275 -3.89 14.29 -14.95
CA SER A 275 -2.78 13.44 -14.48
C SER A 275 -2.85 12.04 -15.09
N LEU A 276 -1.70 11.36 -15.17
CA LEU A 276 -1.65 9.99 -15.67
C LEU A 276 -2.52 9.03 -14.82
N GLY A 277 -2.54 9.22 -13.49
CA GLY A 277 -3.38 8.44 -12.59
C GLY A 277 -4.86 8.69 -12.81
N ALA A 278 -5.27 9.96 -12.91
CA ALA A 278 -6.67 10.34 -13.12
C ALA A 278 -7.23 9.79 -14.44
N LEU A 279 -6.46 9.87 -15.54
CA LEU A 279 -6.87 9.34 -16.84
C LEU A 279 -7.04 7.82 -16.83
N TYR A 280 -6.18 7.11 -16.09
CA TYR A 280 -6.30 5.67 -15.92
C TYR A 280 -7.54 5.30 -15.06
N SER A 281 -7.76 6.03 -13.97
CA SER A 281 -8.95 5.92 -13.12
C SER A 281 -10.23 6.24 -13.86
N ARG A 282 -10.22 7.19 -14.79
CA ARG A 282 -11.36 7.52 -15.65
C ARG A 282 -11.83 6.30 -16.43
N VAL A 283 -10.90 5.56 -17.04
CA VAL A 283 -11.22 4.33 -17.77
C VAL A 283 -11.70 3.23 -16.82
N SER A 284 -11.14 3.14 -15.61
CA SER A 284 -11.66 2.24 -14.57
C SER A 284 -13.13 2.53 -14.25
N SER A 285 -13.50 3.80 -14.08
CA SER A 285 -14.89 4.21 -13.87
C SER A 285 -15.80 3.85 -15.04
N HIS A 286 -15.34 4.00 -16.29
CA HIS A 286 -16.13 3.61 -17.47
C HIS A 286 -16.39 2.11 -17.56
N ILE A 287 -15.40 1.28 -17.21
CA ILE A 287 -15.51 -0.18 -17.35
C ILE A 287 -16.24 -0.81 -16.16
N PHE A 288 -15.88 -0.39 -14.94
CA PHE A 288 -16.28 -1.05 -13.71
C PHE A 288 -17.24 -0.22 -12.84
N GLY A 289 -17.46 1.06 -13.15
CA GLY A 289 -18.23 1.96 -12.29
C GLY A 289 -17.49 2.32 -10.99
N ASP A 290 -16.19 2.10 -10.93
CA ASP A 290 -15.35 2.31 -9.75
C ASP A 290 -13.96 2.77 -10.21
N TRP A 291 -13.55 3.96 -9.76
CA TRP A 291 -12.28 4.58 -10.12
C TRP A 291 -11.07 3.89 -9.45
N ASN A 292 -11.30 3.19 -8.33
CA ASN A 292 -10.25 2.66 -7.47
C ASN A 292 -9.87 1.21 -7.82
N VAL A 293 -10.53 0.60 -8.80
CA VAL A 293 -10.22 -0.76 -9.29
C VAL A 293 -9.32 -0.78 -10.52
N CYS A 294 -8.42 0.20 -10.66
CA CYS A 294 -7.46 0.34 -11.75
C CYS A 294 -6.65 -0.95 -12.01
N GLY A 295 -6.30 -1.71 -10.97
CA GLY A 295 -5.63 -3.01 -11.13
C GLY A 295 -6.43 -4.04 -11.94
N LYS A 296 -7.76 -3.89 -12.04
CA LYS A 296 -8.61 -4.70 -12.95
C LYS A 296 -8.43 -4.28 -14.40
N VAL A 297 -8.34 -2.97 -14.69
CA VAL A 297 -8.07 -2.45 -16.04
C VAL A 297 -6.74 -3.01 -16.55
N MET A 298 -5.70 -2.96 -15.71
CA MET A 298 -4.39 -3.53 -16.01
C MET A 298 -4.45 -5.02 -16.35
N GLY A 299 -5.19 -5.82 -15.57
CA GLY A 299 -5.36 -7.25 -15.84
C GLY A 299 -6.27 -7.57 -17.02
N LEU A 300 -7.16 -6.64 -17.39
CA LEU A 300 -8.09 -6.80 -18.51
C LEU A 300 -7.43 -6.49 -19.86
N ALA A 301 -6.51 -5.54 -19.91
CA ALA A 301 -5.89 -5.05 -21.14
C ALA A 301 -5.37 -6.15 -22.08
N PRO A 302 -4.63 -7.19 -21.63
CA PRO A 302 -4.10 -8.21 -22.55
C PRO A 302 -5.18 -9.07 -23.23
N TRP A 303 -6.38 -9.14 -22.67
CA TRP A 303 -7.50 -9.90 -23.22
C TRP A 303 -8.11 -9.28 -24.48
N ALA A 304 -7.78 -8.01 -24.77
CA ALA A 304 -8.17 -7.36 -26.03
C ALA A 304 -7.73 -8.19 -27.24
N SER A 305 -6.54 -8.78 -27.20
CA SER A 305 -6.02 -9.64 -28.27
C SER A 305 -6.95 -10.80 -28.63
N GLN A 306 -7.57 -11.42 -27.63
CA GLN A 306 -8.46 -12.57 -27.82
C GLN A 306 -9.89 -12.16 -28.17
N TRP A 307 -10.41 -11.12 -27.53
CA TRP A 307 -11.83 -10.75 -27.65
C TRP A 307 -12.11 -9.70 -28.73
N ARG A 308 -11.10 -9.07 -29.33
CA ARG A 308 -11.29 -8.03 -30.37
C ARG A 308 -12.11 -8.51 -31.58
N SER A 309 -12.11 -9.80 -31.88
CA SER A 309 -12.94 -10.37 -32.95
C SER A 309 -14.44 -10.37 -32.63
N GLU A 310 -14.82 -10.18 -31.36
CA GLU A 310 -16.19 -10.11 -30.89
C GLU A 310 -16.79 -8.70 -30.96
N LEU A 311 -15.98 -7.68 -31.28
CA LEU A 311 -16.46 -6.31 -31.47
C LEU A 311 -17.44 -6.23 -32.64
N THR A 312 -18.57 -5.56 -32.41
CA THR A 312 -19.46 -5.12 -33.48
C THR A 312 -18.80 -4.02 -34.34
N SER A 313 -19.30 -3.80 -35.55
CA SER A 313 -18.82 -2.71 -36.42
C SER A 313 -19.03 -1.33 -35.78
N GLU A 314 -20.09 -1.17 -34.99
CA GLU A 314 -20.39 0.07 -34.26
C GLU A 314 -19.38 0.32 -33.13
N GLU A 315 -19.12 -0.69 -32.30
CA GLU A 315 -18.11 -0.60 -31.22
C GLU A 315 -16.70 -0.33 -31.78
N ARG A 316 -16.34 -1.00 -32.89
CA ARG A 316 -15.07 -0.75 -33.58
C ARG A 316 -15.00 0.68 -34.11
N GLY A 317 -16.03 1.13 -34.81
CA GLY A 317 -16.12 2.49 -35.32
C GLY A 317 -16.05 3.53 -34.20
N HIS A 318 -16.64 3.25 -33.04
CA HIS A 318 -16.59 4.12 -31.88
C HIS A 318 -15.18 4.16 -31.26
N LEU A 319 -14.50 3.03 -31.04
CA LEU A 319 -13.11 3.01 -30.53
C LEU A 319 -12.12 3.73 -31.45
N GLU A 320 -12.42 3.80 -32.75
CA GLU A 320 -11.61 4.45 -33.79
C GLU A 320 -12.03 5.91 -34.06
N SER A 321 -13.16 6.39 -33.51
CA SER A 321 -13.72 7.71 -33.84
C SER A 321 -13.02 8.88 -33.15
N GLY A 322 -12.26 8.61 -32.08
CA GLY A 322 -11.51 9.62 -31.35
C GLY A 322 -10.51 10.37 -32.24
N ARG A 323 -10.34 11.67 -31.98
CA ARG A 323 -9.32 12.52 -32.63
C ARG A 323 -7.91 11.99 -32.43
N GLY A 324 -7.67 11.23 -31.37
CA GLY A 324 -6.39 10.58 -31.09
C GLY A 324 -6.02 9.44 -32.06
N GLY A 325 -6.94 9.02 -32.95
CA GLY A 325 -6.75 7.88 -33.84
C GLY A 325 -6.70 6.55 -33.07
N GLY A 326 -7.58 6.40 -32.08
CA GLY A 326 -7.60 5.24 -31.16
C GLY A 326 -6.72 5.39 -29.91
N ARG A 327 -6.23 6.61 -29.62
CA ARG A 327 -5.56 6.98 -28.37
C ARG A 327 -6.45 7.88 -27.52
N LEU A 328 -6.41 7.69 -26.22
CA LEU A 328 -7.08 8.49 -25.20
C LEU A 328 -6.23 9.70 -24.80
N PHE A 329 -4.91 9.54 -24.74
CA PHE A 329 -3.97 10.63 -24.47
C PHE A 329 -2.58 10.36 -25.08
N TRP A 330 -1.85 11.42 -25.42
CA TRP A 330 -0.54 11.34 -26.05
C TRP A 330 0.28 12.61 -25.84
N GLY A 331 1.54 12.60 -26.26
CA GLY A 331 2.42 13.76 -26.21
C GLY A 331 3.48 13.64 -25.13
N ASP A 332 3.82 14.76 -24.49
CA ASP A 332 4.99 14.89 -23.63
C ASP A 332 4.69 15.56 -22.27
N LEU A 333 5.30 15.05 -21.20
CA LEU A 333 5.19 15.60 -19.86
C LEU A 333 6.02 16.87 -19.63
N GLU A 334 7.20 17.04 -20.27
CA GLU A 334 8.10 18.19 -20.03
C GLU A 334 7.57 19.51 -20.60
N ASP A 335 6.91 19.47 -21.76
CA ASP A 335 6.52 20.67 -22.50
C ASP A 335 5.04 21.07 -22.29
N SER A 336 4.37 20.49 -21.29
CA SER A 336 2.91 20.62 -21.10
C SER A 336 2.11 20.31 -22.38
N GLN A 337 2.59 19.30 -23.14
CA GLN A 337 2.01 18.84 -24.40
C GLN A 337 1.25 17.52 -24.24
N LEU A 338 0.82 17.19 -23.03
CA LEU A 338 -0.09 16.07 -22.83
C LEU A 338 -1.45 16.46 -23.43
N GLU A 339 -1.75 15.91 -24.59
CA GLU A 339 -3.03 16.09 -25.28
C GLU A 339 -3.95 14.93 -24.87
N ILE A 340 -5.21 15.25 -24.55
CA ILE A 340 -6.21 14.30 -24.05
C ILE A 340 -7.46 14.43 -24.91
N ASP A 341 -7.99 13.30 -25.36
CA ASP A 341 -9.23 13.26 -26.14
C ASP A 341 -10.47 13.26 -25.23
N TRP A 342 -10.70 14.41 -24.58
CA TRP A 342 -11.83 14.58 -23.66
C TRP A 342 -13.18 14.35 -24.34
N GLU A 343 -13.34 14.76 -25.60
CA GLU A 343 -14.58 14.52 -26.35
C GLU A 343 -14.86 13.03 -26.51
N PHE A 344 -13.82 12.23 -26.79
CA PHE A 344 -13.97 10.77 -26.82
C PHE A 344 -14.29 10.19 -25.44
N LEU A 345 -13.50 10.53 -24.41
CA LEU A 345 -13.69 10.06 -23.03
C LEU A 345 -15.07 10.41 -22.46
N GLU A 346 -15.63 11.56 -22.83
CA GLU A 346 -16.98 11.99 -22.42
C GLU A 346 -18.07 11.28 -23.23
N SER A 347 -17.78 10.88 -24.47
CA SER A 347 -18.71 10.12 -25.31
C SER A 347 -18.84 8.65 -24.91
N LEU A 348 -17.85 8.12 -24.18
CA LEU A 348 -17.88 6.73 -23.72
C LEU A 348 -19.11 6.48 -22.83
N PRO A 349 -19.83 5.36 -23.03
CA PRO A 349 -20.96 5.04 -22.19
C PRO A 349 -20.53 4.93 -20.72
N PHE A 350 -21.31 5.51 -19.81
CA PHE A 350 -21.06 5.40 -18.37
C PHE A 350 -21.45 3.99 -17.90
N GLY A 351 -20.44 3.13 -17.71
CA GLY A 351 -20.61 1.71 -17.51
C GLY A 351 -20.46 1.24 -16.07
N ALA A 352 -21.55 1.26 -15.30
CA ALA A 352 -21.75 0.25 -14.24
C ALA A 352 -22.17 -1.09 -14.91
N GLY A 353 -21.29 -1.61 -15.76
CA GLY A 353 -21.65 -2.49 -16.88
C GLY A 353 -20.85 -3.77 -17.01
N TRP A 354 -19.73 -3.96 -16.29
CA TRP A 354 -19.06 -5.25 -16.28
C TRP A 354 -20.03 -6.37 -15.86
N GLY A 355 -20.35 -7.29 -16.78
CA GLY A 355 -21.31 -8.38 -16.57
C GLY A 355 -22.75 -8.13 -17.05
N LYS A 356 -23.12 -6.92 -17.51
CA LYS A 356 -24.34 -6.71 -18.31
C LYS A 356 -24.05 -7.11 -19.76
N ARG A 357 -24.98 -7.82 -20.42
CA ARG A 357 -24.81 -8.44 -21.76
C ARG A 357 -24.13 -7.47 -22.76
N GLY A 358 -23.00 -7.89 -23.33
CA GLY A 358 -22.59 -7.48 -24.69
C GLY A 358 -21.31 -6.66 -24.91
N SER A 359 -20.51 -6.28 -23.90
CA SER A 359 -19.39 -5.31 -24.13
C SER A 359 -18.00 -5.72 -23.64
N ARG A 360 -17.74 -7.01 -23.36
CA ARG A 360 -16.43 -7.44 -22.80
C ARG A 360 -15.24 -7.12 -23.72
N ALA A 361 -15.44 -7.26 -25.03
CA ALA A 361 -14.43 -6.96 -26.03
C ALA A 361 -14.12 -5.47 -26.08
N PHE A 362 -15.18 -4.64 -26.09
CA PHE A 362 -15.06 -3.18 -26.06
C PHE A 362 -14.28 -2.71 -24.82
N HIS A 363 -14.66 -3.20 -23.63
CA HIS A 363 -13.95 -2.86 -22.40
C HIS A 363 -12.48 -3.32 -22.40
N ALA A 364 -12.19 -4.51 -22.93
CA ALA A 364 -10.82 -4.99 -23.03
C ALA A 364 -9.98 -4.14 -23.99
N CYS A 365 -10.53 -3.74 -25.15
CA CYS A 365 -9.86 -2.83 -26.06
C CYS A 365 -9.67 -1.43 -25.47
N LEU A 366 -10.64 -0.91 -24.72
CA LEU A 366 -10.48 0.36 -24.02
C LEU A 366 -9.39 0.29 -22.92
N ALA A 367 -9.35 -0.82 -22.18
CA ALA A 367 -8.30 -1.09 -21.20
C ALA A 367 -6.90 -1.19 -21.84
N GLU A 368 -6.81 -1.80 -23.02
CA GLU A 368 -5.58 -1.86 -23.80
C GLU A 368 -5.14 -0.48 -24.31
N GLN A 369 -6.07 0.36 -24.80
CA GLN A 369 -5.78 1.74 -25.24
C GLN A 369 -5.18 2.57 -24.11
N VAL A 370 -5.84 2.63 -22.94
CA VAL A 370 -5.34 3.42 -21.79
C VAL A 370 -4.01 2.89 -21.26
N GLN A 371 -3.83 1.57 -21.25
CA GLN A 371 -2.58 0.95 -20.83
C GLN A 371 -1.43 1.29 -21.80
N SER A 372 -1.68 1.22 -23.10
CA SER A 372 -0.72 1.57 -24.14
C SER A 372 -0.32 3.05 -24.07
N ASP A 373 -1.29 3.95 -23.91
CA ASP A 373 -1.03 5.40 -23.82
C ASP A 373 -0.22 5.75 -22.57
N LEU A 374 -0.57 5.16 -21.42
CA LEU A 374 0.17 5.32 -20.16
C LEU A 374 1.63 4.90 -20.34
N GLU A 375 1.84 3.72 -20.94
CA GLU A 375 3.17 3.19 -21.23
C GLU A 375 3.97 4.10 -22.17
N ASN A 376 3.37 4.52 -23.28
CA ASN A 376 4.06 5.32 -24.30
C ASN A 376 4.50 6.68 -23.75
N VAL A 377 3.62 7.40 -23.06
CA VAL A 377 3.93 8.71 -22.49
C VAL A 377 4.99 8.59 -21.38
N SER A 378 4.81 7.63 -20.46
CA SER A 378 5.74 7.42 -19.34
C SER A 378 7.13 7.00 -19.83
N LEU A 379 7.20 6.06 -20.79
CA LEU A 379 8.47 5.58 -21.36
C LEU A 379 9.20 6.69 -22.11
N ALA A 380 8.50 7.50 -22.90
CA ALA A 380 9.12 8.59 -23.64
C ALA A 380 9.79 9.58 -22.69
N PHE A 381 9.08 10.00 -21.63
CA PHE A 381 9.61 10.89 -20.61
C PHE A 381 10.79 10.26 -19.86
N LEU A 382 10.63 9.05 -19.35
CA LEU A 382 11.65 8.40 -18.50
C LEU A 382 12.91 8.02 -19.28
N LYS A 383 12.81 7.63 -20.57
CA LYS A 383 13.99 7.41 -21.43
C LYS A 383 14.86 8.65 -21.53
N ARG A 384 14.26 9.83 -21.68
CA ARG A 384 15.02 11.10 -21.72
C ARG A 384 15.65 11.42 -20.38
N GLN A 385 14.95 11.20 -19.27
CA GLN A 385 15.52 11.40 -17.93
C GLN A 385 16.70 10.46 -17.68
N ALA A 386 16.61 9.19 -18.10
CA ALA A 386 17.72 8.24 -18.01
C ALA A 386 18.97 8.74 -18.75
N GLN A 387 18.80 9.13 -20.02
CA GLN A 387 19.89 9.57 -20.90
C GLN A 387 20.54 10.87 -20.44
N THR A 388 19.80 11.74 -19.76
CA THR A 388 20.29 13.06 -19.36
C THR A 388 20.66 13.16 -17.89
N SER A 389 20.33 12.17 -17.03
CA SER A 389 20.52 12.25 -15.58
C SER A 389 21.93 12.65 -15.13
N GLU A 390 22.97 11.95 -15.61
CA GLU A 390 24.36 12.24 -15.22
C GLU A 390 24.81 13.64 -15.68
N GLY A 391 24.44 14.06 -16.90
CA GLY A 391 24.86 15.35 -17.47
C GLY A 391 24.02 16.57 -17.06
N LYS A 392 22.72 16.35 -16.81
CA LYS A 392 21.74 17.37 -16.42
C LYS A 392 21.71 17.54 -14.90
N TRP A 393 21.67 16.43 -14.17
CA TRP A 393 21.44 16.40 -12.72
C TRP A 393 22.66 15.97 -11.89
N GLY A 394 23.63 15.27 -12.48
CA GLY A 394 24.84 14.83 -11.76
C GLY A 394 24.60 13.66 -10.80
N VAL A 395 23.59 12.85 -11.07
CA VAL A 395 23.30 11.58 -10.40
C VAL A 395 23.26 10.45 -11.42
N PRO A 396 23.59 9.21 -11.04
CA PRO A 396 23.44 8.06 -11.92
C PRO A 396 21.97 7.85 -12.29
N PRO A 397 21.70 7.16 -13.41
CA PRO A 397 20.35 6.80 -13.83
C PRO A 397 19.84 5.61 -13.00
N ASN A 398 19.69 5.80 -11.69
CA ASN A 398 18.92 4.91 -10.82
C ASN A 398 17.55 5.55 -10.61
N LEU A 399 16.47 4.77 -10.68
CA LEU A 399 15.11 5.29 -10.62
C LEU A 399 14.30 4.63 -9.52
N CYS A 400 13.64 5.44 -8.70
CA CYS A 400 12.54 4.99 -7.84
C CYS A 400 11.20 5.46 -8.41
N LEU A 401 10.20 4.57 -8.47
CA LEU A 401 8.84 4.88 -8.90
C LEU A 401 7.89 4.86 -7.70
N VAL A 402 7.12 5.92 -7.50
CA VAL A 402 6.10 6.08 -6.45
C VAL A 402 4.90 6.91 -6.95
N GLY A 403 3.87 7.04 -6.12
CA GLY A 403 2.52 7.49 -6.49
C GLY A 403 1.65 6.33 -6.97
N GLY A 404 0.32 6.50 -6.94
CA GLY A 404 -0.64 5.45 -7.27
C GLY A 404 -0.42 4.77 -8.62
N VAL A 405 0.15 5.46 -9.61
CA VAL A 405 0.48 4.90 -10.94
C VAL A 405 1.56 3.83 -10.85
N ALA A 406 2.49 3.93 -9.89
CA ALA A 406 3.55 2.94 -9.68
C ALA A 406 3.02 1.59 -9.12
N LEU A 407 1.73 1.45 -8.82
CA LEU A 407 1.09 0.15 -8.60
C LEU A 407 0.83 -0.63 -9.91
N ASN A 408 0.97 0.03 -11.07
CA ASN A 408 0.85 -0.58 -12.39
C ASN A 408 2.11 -1.42 -12.71
N SER A 409 2.09 -2.69 -12.35
CA SER A 409 3.21 -3.59 -12.56
C SER A 409 3.56 -3.82 -14.03
N VAL A 410 2.59 -3.66 -14.94
CA VAL A 410 2.83 -3.80 -16.38
C VAL A 410 3.71 -2.64 -16.87
N LEU A 411 3.36 -1.41 -16.49
CA LEU A 411 4.16 -0.22 -16.76
C LEU A 411 5.57 -0.37 -16.16
N ASN A 412 5.68 -0.79 -14.90
CA ASN A 412 6.97 -0.95 -14.23
C ASN A 412 7.87 -1.98 -14.91
N GLY A 413 7.29 -3.12 -15.34
CA GLY A 413 8.01 -4.14 -16.12
C GLY A 413 8.53 -3.60 -17.45
N LYS A 414 7.71 -2.79 -18.12
CA LYS A 414 8.06 -2.15 -19.39
C LYS A 414 9.13 -1.06 -19.23
N ILE A 415 9.04 -0.21 -18.20
CA ILE A 415 10.10 0.76 -17.85
C ILE A 415 11.41 0.01 -17.60
N SER A 416 11.37 -1.02 -16.77
CA SER A 416 12.56 -1.80 -16.39
C SER A 416 13.21 -2.54 -17.56
N SER A 417 12.45 -2.83 -18.62
CA SER A 417 12.91 -3.56 -19.80
C SER A 417 13.33 -2.64 -20.95
N GLU A 418 12.54 -1.59 -21.19
CA GLU A 418 12.60 -0.79 -22.41
C GLU A 418 13.08 0.65 -22.21
N ALA A 419 13.03 1.20 -20.98
CA ALA A 419 13.55 2.54 -20.68
C ALA A 419 15.09 2.52 -20.64
N THR A 420 15.69 2.20 -21.80
CA THR A 420 17.12 2.04 -21.98
C THR A 420 17.87 3.26 -21.44
N GLY A 421 18.82 3.00 -20.55
CA GLY A 421 19.62 4.04 -19.89
C GLY A 421 19.57 3.97 -18.38
N PHE A 422 18.50 3.45 -17.77
CA PHE A 422 18.49 3.18 -16.33
C PHE A 422 19.40 1.99 -15.99
N LYS A 423 20.24 2.18 -14.97
CA LYS A 423 21.09 1.13 -14.38
C LYS A 423 20.26 0.23 -13.50
N GLU A 424 19.45 0.82 -12.62
CA GLU A 424 18.56 0.12 -11.70
C GLU A 424 17.22 0.87 -11.58
N VAL A 425 16.13 0.13 -11.47
CA VAL A 425 14.77 0.61 -11.23
C VAL A 425 14.25 -0.07 -9.97
N PHE A 426 13.73 0.71 -9.03
CA PHE A 426 13.17 0.23 -7.77
C PHE A 426 11.75 0.76 -7.59
N VAL A 427 10.85 -0.12 -7.16
CA VAL A 427 9.50 0.24 -6.77
C VAL A 427 9.32 -0.28 -5.34
N PRO A 428 9.05 0.57 -4.34
CA PRO A 428 8.84 0.11 -2.98
C PRO A 428 7.61 -0.80 -2.85
N ALA A 429 7.46 -1.47 -1.71
CA ALA A 429 6.29 -2.31 -1.42
C ALA A 429 5.00 -1.50 -1.34
N THR A 430 5.12 -0.23 -0.95
CA THR A 430 4.03 0.72 -0.70
C THR A 430 4.23 1.97 -1.56
N PRO A 431 4.10 1.87 -2.89
CA PRO A 431 4.34 3.00 -3.77
C PRO A 431 3.16 3.98 -3.83
N GLY A 432 1.95 3.58 -3.45
CA GLY A 432 0.77 4.45 -3.42
C GLY A 432 0.60 5.21 -2.11
N ASP A 433 -0.61 5.74 -1.88
CA ASP A 433 -0.96 6.56 -0.71
C ASP A 433 -0.77 5.84 0.62
N GLU A 434 -0.86 4.50 0.61
CA GLU A 434 -0.53 3.70 1.78
C GLU A 434 0.92 3.92 2.26
N GLY A 435 1.83 4.28 1.35
CA GLY A 435 3.23 4.61 1.63
C GLY A 435 3.50 6.04 2.12
N ILE A 436 2.51 6.93 2.10
CA ILE A 436 2.70 8.33 2.51
C ILE A 436 3.11 8.43 3.98
N ALA A 437 2.54 7.61 4.86
CA ALA A 437 2.92 7.57 6.27
C ALA A 437 4.41 7.22 6.46
N VAL A 438 4.95 6.33 5.62
CA VAL A 438 6.38 6.02 5.57
C VAL A 438 7.17 7.25 5.15
N GLY A 439 6.74 7.97 4.11
CA GLY A 439 7.35 9.25 3.73
C GLY A 439 7.37 10.30 4.85
N CYS A 440 6.26 10.46 5.56
CA CYS A 440 6.14 11.35 6.70
C CYS A 440 7.09 10.97 7.84
N ALA A 441 7.17 9.70 8.22
CA ALA A 441 8.09 9.24 9.26
C ALA A 441 9.56 9.47 8.85
N ALA A 442 9.91 9.20 7.58
CA ALA A 442 11.25 9.42 7.05
C ALA A 442 11.64 10.90 7.10
N PHE A 443 10.74 11.78 6.66
CA PHE A 443 10.93 13.22 6.77
C PHE A 443 11.20 13.63 8.22
N GLY A 444 10.40 13.15 9.17
CA GLY A 444 10.53 13.46 10.59
C GLY A 444 11.88 13.02 11.18
N VAL A 445 12.28 11.77 10.95
CA VAL A 445 13.57 11.21 11.42
C VAL A 445 14.76 12.01 10.89
N HIS A 446 14.75 12.37 9.61
CA HIS A 446 15.81 13.16 9.00
C HIS A 446 15.93 14.55 9.64
N HIS A 447 14.81 15.25 9.81
CA HIS A 447 14.79 16.59 10.36
C HIS A 447 15.15 16.60 11.85
N PHE A 448 14.76 15.58 12.62
CA PHE A 448 15.23 15.43 13.99
C PHE A 448 16.74 15.24 14.09
N SER A 449 17.30 14.33 13.29
CA SER A 449 18.72 13.97 13.34
C SER A 449 19.61 15.18 13.03
N SER A 450 19.22 16.00 12.04
CA SER A 450 19.97 17.21 11.66
C SER A 450 20.02 18.29 12.75
N LEU A 451 18.99 18.40 13.59
CA LEU A 451 18.92 19.37 14.69
C LEU A 451 19.79 18.97 15.89
N VAL A 452 19.89 17.67 16.17
CA VAL A 452 20.77 17.15 17.23
C VAL A 452 22.24 17.34 16.85
N ASP A 453 22.60 17.08 15.60
CA ASP A 453 23.95 17.27 15.06
C ASP A 453 24.36 18.75 14.94
N GLY A 454 23.40 19.65 14.67
CA GLY A 454 23.62 21.11 14.57
C GLY A 454 23.75 21.82 15.93
N SER A 455 23.23 21.24 17.00
CA SER A 455 23.46 21.72 18.36
C SER A 455 24.85 21.32 18.83
N GLY A 456 25.84 22.18 18.54
CA GLY A 456 27.22 21.97 18.94
C GLY A 456 27.31 21.46 20.38
N ARG A 457 27.75 20.21 20.55
CA ARG A 457 28.23 19.72 21.85
C ARG A 457 29.12 20.80 22.42
N GLN A 458 28.73 21.37 23.55
CA GLN A 458 29.59 22.12 24.46
C GLN A 458 30.91 21.36 24.62
N LYS A 459 31.89 21.66 23.77
CA LYS A 459 33.25 21.10 23.83
C LYS A 459 34.18 22.02 24.61
N GLU A 460 33.65 23.02 25.31
CA GLU A 460 34.45 24.07 25.92
C GLU A 460 34.36 24.19 27.45
N SER A 461 33.54 23.38 28.16
CA SER A 461 33.52 23.43 29.64
C SER A 461 34.29 22.33 30.36
N ARG A 462 34.71 21.25 29.68
CA ARG A 462 35.50 20.16 30.31
C ARG A 462 37.01 20.21 30.03
N ARG A 463 37.49 21.23 29.32
CA ARG A 463 38.93 21.36 28.96
C ARG A 463 39.74 22.26 29.91
N LYS A 464 39.10 22.89 30.91
CA LYS A 464 39.78 23.76 31.90
C LYS A 464 40.06 23.12 33.26
N GLU A 465 39.58 21.91 33.54
CA GLU A 465 39.88 21.20 34.81
C GLU A 465 40.94 20.09 34.67
N ALA A 466 41.50 19.88 33.48
CA ALA A 466 42.53 18.86 33.24
C ALA A 466 43.88 19.45 32.77
N GLN A 467 44.13 20.74 33.03
CA GLN A 467 45.46 21.36 32.86
C GLN A 467 46.09 21.56 34.24
N GLY A 468 46.57 20.47 34.81
CA GLY A 468 47.22 20.49 36.11
C GLY A 468 47.82 19.15 36.47
N MET A 469 48.58 18.52 35.56
CA MET A 469 49.60 17.53 35.94
C MET A 469 50.46 17.13 34.72
N ASN A 470 51.77 17.31 34.89
CA ASN A 470 52.83 16.96 33.94
C ASN A 470 52.92 15.46 33.68
N GLY A 471 53.27 15.06 32.45
CA GLY A 471 53.82 13.72 32.19
C GLY A 471 53.76 13.22 30.75
N VAL A 472 54.84 13.45 30.00
CA VAL A 472 55.46 12.62 28.94
C VAL A 472 54.61 12.12 27.75
N ALA A 473 55.14 12.40 26.56
CA ALA A 473 54.60 12.07 25.25
C ALA A 473 54.58 10.56 24.93
N SER A 474 53.50 10.13 24.26
CA SER A 474 53.55 9.04 23.28
C SER A 474 52.53 9.30 22.17
N SER A 475 53.02 9.35 20.94
CA SER A 475 52.30 9.62 19.71
C SER A 475 51.45 8.43 19.27
N SER A 476 50.13 8.56 19.29
CA SER A 476 49.19 7.80 18.44
C SER A 476 47.83 8.49 18.42
N SER A 477 47.67 9.53 17.59
CA SER A 477 46.36 10.10 17.30
C SER A 477 45.71 9.29 16.17
N SER A 478 45.05 8.18 16.51
CA SER A 478 44.07 7.57 15.63
C SER A 478 42.84 8.46 15.59
N SER A 479 42.78 9.36 14.61
CA SER A 479 41.53 10.02 14.24
C SER A 479 40.62 8.98 13.59
N SER A 480 39.84 8.26 14.39
CA SER A 480 38.75 7.43 13.88
C SER A 480 37.73 8.37 13.22
N SER A 481 37.81 8.51 11.90
CA SER A 481 36.72 9.07 11.12
C SER A 481 35.53 8.14 11.29
N ARG A 482 34.61 8.47 12.21
CA ARG A 482 33.25 7.92 12.16
C ARG A 482 32.66 8.38 10.84
N ARG A 483 32.72 7.53 9.81
CA ARG A 483 31.84 7.66 8.63
C ARG A 483 30.42 7.70 9.17
N LYS A 484 29.70 8.78 8.88
CA LYS A 484 28.31 8.95 9.29
C LYS A 484 27.48 8.02 8.42
N THR A 485 26.96 6.96 9.02
CA THR A 485 26.05 5.97 8.40
C THR A 485 24.68 6.57 8.11
N ASN A 486 23.95 5.97 7.18
CA ASN A 486 22.59 6.31 6.76
C ASN A 486 21.73 6.61 8.00
N PRO A 487 21.07 7.77 8.08
CA PRO A 487 20.28 8.13 9.26
C PRO A 487 19.06 7.22 9.46
N PHE A 488 18.64 6.49 8.42
CA PHE A 488 17.57 5.50 8.52
C PHE A 488 18.16 4.12 8.79
N ARG A 489 17.82 3.56 9.95
CA ARG A 489 17.98 2.14 10.31
C ARG A 489 16.66 1.41 10.08
N TRP A 490 16.01 1.74 8.97
CA TRP A 490 14.87 1.01 8.48
C TRP A 490 15.42 -0.30 7.95
N GLY A 491 14.75 -1.41 8.25
CA GLY A 491 15.26 -2.75 7.90
C GLY A 491 15.65 -2.86 6.42
N ARG A 492 16.29 -3.99 6.08
CA ARG A 492 16.80 -4.30 4.73
C ARG A 492 15.82 -3.80 3.64
N PRO A 493 16.23 -2.91 2.70
CA PRO A 493 15.33 -2.22 1.76
C PRO A 493 14.54 -3.14 0.81
N LEU A 494 14.79 -4.45 0.84
CA LEU A 494 14.14 -5.49 0.04
C LEU A 494 13.19 -6.37 0.86
N VAL A 495 12.92 -6.02 2.11
CA VAL A 495 11.93 -6.64 2.99
C VAL A 495 10.73 -5.70 3.09
N PRO A 496 9.49 -6.17 2.89
CA PRO A 496 8.31 -5.34 3.06
C PRO A 496 8.22 -4.86 4.51
N PHE A 497 8.03 -3.56 4.68
CA PHE A 497 7.64 -2.95 5.94
C PHE A 497 6.31 -3.56 6.41
N GLY A 498 6.10 -3.66 7.72
CA GLY A 498 4.91 -4.33 8.22
C GLY A 498 4.70 -4.21 9.72
N GLY A 499 3.57 -4.76 10.17
CA GLY A 499 3.17 -4.81 11.56
C GLY A 499 4.05 -5.76 12.40
N CYS A 500 3.79 -5.82 13.71
CA CYS A 500 4.51 -6.72 14.61
C CYS A 500 3.91 -8.15 14.54
N ALA A 501 4.77 -9.17 14.62
CA ALA A 501 4.32 -10.56 14.67
C ALA A 501 3.45 -10.83 15.92
N TYR A 502 2.34 -11.55 15.72
CA TYR A 502 1.49 -12.00 16.82
C TYR A 502 2.23 -13.07 17.63
N ASP A 503 2.17 -12.96 18.94
CA ASP A 503 2.82 -13.91 19.82
C ASP A 503 2.03 -15.22 19.91
N ARG A 504 2.61 -16.19 20.61
CA ARG A 504 2.03 -17.51 20.75
C ARG A 504 0.74 -17.50 21.57
N GLU A 505 0.63 -16.62 22.57
CA GLU A 505 -0.55 -16.53 23.42
C GLU A 505 -1.73 -15.95 22.63
N GLU A 506 -1.49 -14.92 21.83
CA GLU A 506 -2.48 -14.34 20.90
C GLU A 506 -2.99 -15.40 19.91
N ILE A 507 -2.09 -16.18 19.29
CA ILE A 507 -2.46 -17.25 18.35
C ILE A 507 -3.23 -18.38 19.06
N GLU A 508 -2.77 -18.82 20.23
CA GLU A 508 -3.44 -19.86 21.01
C GLU A 508 -4.84 -19.42 21.46
N GLY A 509 -5.01 -18.16 21.85
CA GLY A 509 -6.29 -17.56 22.17
C GLY A 509 -7.28 -17.64 21.00
N ALA A 510 -6.84 -17.23 19.80
CA ALA A 510 -7.66 -17.31 18.60
C ALA A 510 -8.00 -18.76 18.21
N VAL A 511 -7.03 -19.69 18.30
CA VAL A 511 -7.27 -21.11 18.01
C VAL A 511 -8.30 -21.71 18.97
N GLU A 512 -8.22 -21.36 20.25
CA GLU A 512 -9.17 -21.81 21.27
C GLU A 512 -10.57 -21.22 21.06
N GLU A 513 -10.66 -19.93 20.70
CA GLU A 513 -11.94 -19.29 20.37
C GLU A 513 -12.67 -20.01 19.22
N PHE A 514 -11.92 -20.42 18.19
CA PHE A 514 -12.47 -21.07 17.00
C PHE A 514 -12.50 -22.61 17.08
N ARG A 515 -12.15 -23.21 18.23
CA ARG A 515 -11.94 -24.67 18.40
C ARG A 515 -13.11 -25.56 17.96
N ASN A 516 -14.33 -25.03 17.94
CA ASN A 516 -15.53 -25.78 17.56
C ASN A 516 -15.66 -25.96 16.04
N TRP A 517 -14.97 -25.15 15.24
CA TRP A 517 -15.05 -25.17 13.78
C TRP A 517 -13.77 -25.71 13.13
N ILE A 518 -12.67 -25.78 13.88
CA ILE A 518 -11.36 -26.21 13.41
C ILE A 518 -10.85 -27.43 14.20
N GLU A 519 -9.98 -28.18 13.55
CA GLU A 519 -9.18 -29.24 14.17
C GLU A 519 -7.70 -28.83 14.06
N VAL A 520 -6.98 -28.91 15.17
CA VAL A 520 -5.53 -28.80 15.18
C VAL A 520 -4.96 -30.13 14.70
N ARG A 521 -4.64 -30.21 13.41
CA ARG A 521 -4.09 -31.43 12.81
C ARG A 521 -2.68 -31.70 13.33
N ARG A 522 -1.87 -30.64 13.44
CA ARG A 522 -0.49 -30.72 13.93
C ARG A 522 0.01 -29.39 14.48
N VAL A 523 0.88 -29.48 15.48
CA VAL A 523 1.74 -28.36 15.91
C VAL A 523 3.16 -28.71 15.50
N HIS A 524 3.77 -27.87 14.67
CA HIS A 524 5.10 -28.09 14.12
C HIS A 524 6.18 -27.55 15.04
N SER A 525 7.22 -28.34 15.27
CA SER A 525 8.32 -28.00 16.18
C SER A 525 9.40 -27.13 15.55
N SER A 526 9.36 -26.92 14.24
CA SER A 526 10.31 -26.11 13.49
C SER A 526 9.68 -25.56 12.22
N GLU A 527 10.22 -24.46 11.71
CA GLU A 527 9.81 -23.88 10.42
C GLU A 527 10.06 -24.82 9.24
N ASP A 528 11.10 -25.65 9.29
CA ASP A 528 11.39 -26.62 8.23
C ASP A 528 10.27 -27.66 8.12
N ALA A 529 9.84 -28.20 9.26
CA ALA A 529 8.73 -29.17 9.30
C ALA A 529 7.40 -28.54 8.85
N LEU A 530 7.14 -27.29 9.27
CA LEU A 530 5.98 -26.51 8.85
C LEU A 530 5.97 -26.29 7.33
N ALA A 531 7.11 -25.85 6.79
CA ALA A 531 7.28 -25.57 5.38
C ALA A 531 7.17 -26.82 4.51
N GLU A 532 7.72 -27.95 4.97
CA GLU A 532 7.60 -29.24 4.30
C GLU A 532 6.14 -29.72 4.25
N ALA A 533 5.39 -29.57 5.35
CA ALA A 533 3.97 -29.93 5.39
C ALA A 533 3.13 -29.08 4.42
N ALA A 534 3.36 -27.76 4.40
CA ALA A 534 2.69 -26.87 3.44
C ALA A 534 3.06 -27.23 1.99
N ALA A 535 4.35 -27.42 1.69
CA ALA A 535 4.83 -27.79 0.37
C ALA A 535 4.27 -29.13 -0.13
N SER A 536 4.15 -30.13 0.74
CA SER A 536 3.54 -31.43 0.41
C SER A 536 2.09 -31.29 -0.02
N ARG A 537 1.25 -30.61 0.78
CA ARG A 537 -0.15 -30.35 0.43
C ARG A 537 -0.30 -29.60 -0.88
N ILE A 538 0.54 -28.57 -1.07
CA ILE A 538 0.53 -27.79 -2.31
C ILE A 538 0.90 -28.70 -3.50
N ALA A 539 1.94 -29.52 -3.40
CA ALA A 539 2.34 -30.44 -4.47
C ALA A 539 1.26 -31.48 -4.82
N GLU A 540 0.46 -31.89 -3.84
CA GLU A 540 -0.72 -32.75 -4.00
C GLU A 540 -1.88 -32.05 -4.73
N GLY A 541 -1.81 -30.71 -4.88
CA GLY A 541 -2.77 -29.89 -5.60
C GLY A 541 -3.75 -29.15 -4.70
N GLU A 542 -3.51 -29.16 -3.39
CA GLU A 542 -4.32 -28.43 -2.44
C GLU A 542 -4.00 -26.92 -2.45
N VAL A 543 -5.00 -26.10 -2.15
CA VAL A 543 -4.84 -24.68 -1.86
C VAL A 543 -4.73 -24.51 -0.35
N VAL A 544 -3.71 -23.79 0.13
CA VAL A 544 -3.46 -23.58 1.56
C VAL A 544 -3.43 -22.09 1.89
N ALA A 545 -3.92 -21.73 3.07
CA ALA A 545 -3.74 -20.40 3.65
C ALA A 545 -2.48 -20.39 4.54
N TRP A 546 -1.74 -19.29 4.48
CA TRP A 546 -0.44 -19.11 5.12
C TRP A 546 -0.43 -17.75 5.85
N CYS A 547 -0.42 -17.80 7.18
CA CYS A 547 -0.42 -16.64 8.06
C CYS A 547 0.76 -16.72 9.03
N GLN A 548 1.81 -15.94 8.77
CA GLN A 548 3.07 -15.97 9.50
C GLN A 548 3.59 -14.55 9.77
N GLY A 549 4.26 -14.36 10.91
CA GLY A 549 4.89 -13.09 11.26
C GLY A 549 3.95 -11.88 11.30
N GLY A 550 4.53 -10.68 11.26
CA GLY A 550 3.78 -9.43 11.15
C GLY A 550 3.19 -9.23 9.75
N ALA A 551 2.05 -8.56 9.63
CA ALA A 551 1.44 -8.33 8.32
C ALA A 551 2.31 -7.42 7.46
N GLU A 552 2.43 -7.74 6.16
CA GLU A 552 3.08 -6.85 5.21
C GLU A 552 2.23 -5.60 4.94
N MET A 553 2.88 -4.46 4.75
CA MET A 553 2.25 -3.21 4.31
C MET A 553 2.21 -3.17 2.77
N GLY A 554 1.14 -2.62 2.22
CA GLY A 554 0.90 -2.52 0.78
C GLY A 554 -0.17 -3.49 0.29
N PRO A 555 -0.59 -3.36 -0.99
CA PRO A 555 -1.73 -4.09 -1.52
C PRO A 555 -1.41 -5.54 -1.93
N ARG A 556 -0.16 -6.01 -1.72
CA ARG A 556 0.33 -7.32 -2.20
C ARG A 556 0.67 -8.18 -0.99
N ALA A 557 0.23 -9.43 -1.00
CA ALA A 557 0.73 -10.42 -0.05
C ALA A 557 2.07 -10.96 -0.51
N LEU A 558 3.06 -10.95 0.38
CA LEU A 558 4.47 -11.19 0.07
C LEU A 558 5.04 -12.38 0.84
N GLY A 559 4.17 -13.23 1.39
CA GLY A 559 4.53 -14.44 2.10
C GLY A 559 4.13 -14.44 3.58
N HIS A 560 3.50 -13.37 4.10
CA HIS A 560 3.07 -13.30 5.49
C HIS A 560 1.56 -13.51 5.63
N ARG A 561 0.75 -13.03 4.68
CA ARG A 561 -0.69 -13.20 4.63
C ARG A 561 -1.11 -13.71 3.25
N SER A 562 -0.78 -14.96 2.95
CA SER A 562 -0.85 -15.53 1.60
C SER A 562 -1.79 -16.72 1.48
N ILE A 563 -2.32 -16.91 0.28
CA ILE A 563 -2.89 -18.18 -0.21
C ILE A 563 -1.91 -18.75 -1.22
N LEU A 564 -1.46 -19.97 -0.96
CA LEU A 564 -0.43 -20.65 -1.73
C LEU A 564 -1.00 -21.85 -2.47
N ALA A 565 -0.54 -22.06 -3.71
CA ALA A 565 -1.02 -23.17 -4.53
C ALA A 565 0.01 -23.61 -5.60
N ASP A 566 -0.27 -24.73 -6.26
CA ASP A 566 0.62 -25.34 -7.26
C ASP A 566 0.48 -24.65 -8.63
N PRO A 567 1.49 -23.90 -9.11
CA PRO A 567 1.37 -23.17 -10.38
C PRO A 567 1.27 -24.08 -11.60
N ARG A 568 1.62 -25.37 -11.48
CA ARG A 568 1.60 -26.35 -12.58
C ARG A 568 0.18 -26.75 -12.98
N ARG A 569 -0.81 -26.48 -12.13
CA ARG A 569 -2.20 -26.91 -12.32
C ARG A 569 -3.06 -25.75 -12.84
N GLY A 570 -3.20 -25.66 -14.17
CA GLY A 570 -3.87 -24.52 -14.83
C GLY A 570 -5.28 -24.21 -14.32
N TYR A 571 -6.06 -25.22 -13.92
CA TYR A 571 -7.42 -25.03 -13.38
C TYR A 571 -7.45 -24.19 -12.09
N LEU A 572 -6.32 -24.07 -11.37
CA LEU A 572 -6.26 -23.31 -10.12
C LEU A 572 -6.43 -21.81 -10.32
N LEU A 573 -6.15 -21.28 -11.51
CA LEU A 573 -6.45 -19.89 -11.85
C LEU A 573 -7.95 -19.60 -11.72
N ASP A 574 -8.77 -20.38 -12.42
CA ASP A 574 -10.22 -20.25 -12.39
C ASP A 574 -10.81 -20.65 -11.04
N PHE A 575 -10.29 -21.71 -10.43
CA PHE A 575 -10.73 -22.18 -9.12
C PHE A 575 -10.52 -21.11 -8.04
N ILE A 576 -9.31 -20.54 -7.92
CA ILE A 576 -9.03 -19.50 -6.92
C ILE A 576 -9.87 -18.25 -7.21
N ASN A 577 -9.94 -17.81 -8.47
CA ASN A 577 -10.74 -16.62 -8.80
C ASN A 577 -12.23 -16.80 -8.47
N THR A 578 -12.82 -17.95 -8.76
CA THR A 578 -14.27 -18.17 -8.61
C THR A 578 -14.68 -18.72 -7.24
N LYS A 579 -13.96 -19.70 -6.71
CA LYS A 579 -14.32 -20.45 -5.48
C LYS A 579 -13.69 -19.90 -4.21
N VAL A 580 -12.55 -19.21 -4.31
CA VAL A 580 -11.89 -18.59 -3.14
C VAL A 580 -12.16 -17.08 -3.11
N LYS A 581 -12.03 -16.41 -4.25
CA LYS A 581 -12.07 -14.94 -4.33
C LYS A 581 -13.39 -14.37 -4.81
N SER A 582 -14.30 -15.21 -5.32
CA SER A 582 -15.59 -14.80 -5.87
C SER A 582 -15.49 -13.59 -6.83
N ARG A 583 -14.50 -13.62 -7.74
CA ARG A 583 -14.17 -12.54 -8.67
C ARG A 583 -13.99 -13.04 -10.10
N GLU A 584 -13.66 -12.13 -11.00
CA GLU A 584 -13.59 -12.37 -12.43
C GLU A 584 -12.42 -13.33 -12.81
N THR A 585 -12.63 -14.21 -13.79
CA THR A 585 -11.64 -15.23 -14.20
C THR A 585 -10.42 -14.65 -14.91
N PHE A 586 -10.55 -13.47 -15.52
CA PHE A 586 -9.43 -12.79 -16.18
C PHE A 586 -8.38 -12.25 -15.21
N ARG A 587 -8.64 -12.27 -13.89
CA ARG A 587 -7.76 -11.70 -12.87
C ARG A 587 -6.52 -12.59 -12.70
N PRO A 588 -5.29 -12.08 -12.94
CA PRO A 588 -4.12 -12.91 -12.77
C PRO A 588 -3.81 -13.28 -11.32
N LEU A 589 -3.01 -14.34 -11.20
CA LEU A 589 -2.34 -14.78 -9.98
C LEU A 589 -0.83 -14.64 -10.18
N ALA A 590 -0.08 -14.47 -9.09
CA ALA A 590 1.33 -14.10 -9.17
C ALA A 590 2.23 -15.32 -8.91
N PRO A 591 3.31 -15.51 -9.71
CA PRO A 591 4.36 -16.45 -9.38
C PRO A 591 5.32 -15.88 -8.35
N VAL A 592 5.84 -16.77 -7.52
CA VAL A 592 6.95 -16.51 -6.59
C VAL A 592 8.07 -17.49 -6.92
N VAL A 593 9.29 -16.99 -7.08
CA VAL A 593 10.46 -17.76 -7.49
C VAL A 593 11.67 -17.42 -6.63
N LEU A 594 12.59 -18.36 -6.47
CA LEU A 594 13.91 -18.10 -5.90
C LEU A 594 14.66 -17.13 -6.83
N ALA A 595 15.23 -16.06 -6.28
CA ALA A 595 15.89 -15.01 -7.06
C ALA A 595 17.00 -15.60 -7.94
N GLU A 596 17.78 -16.52 -7.40
CA GLU A 596 18.88 -17.21 -8.08
C GLU A 596 18.42 -18.10 -9.26
N LYS A 597 17.13 -18.45 -9.33
CA LYS A 597 16.53 -19.28 -10.42
C LYS A 597 15.57 -18.50 -11.30
N ALA A 598 15.33 -17.23 -11.00
CA ALA A 598 14.34 -16.42 -11.71
C ALA A 598 14.66 -16.30 -13.22
N GLY A 599 15.94 -16.18 -13.57
CA GLY A 599 16.41 -16.06 -14.95
C GLY A 599 16.20 -17.31 -15.82
N ASP A 600 16.00 -18.48 -15.22
CA ASP A 600 15.72 -19.75 -15.92
C ASP A 600 14.25 -19.89 -16.30
N TRP A 601 13.37 -19.10 -15.67
CA TRP A 601 11.92 -19.17 -15.80
C TRP A 601 11.30 -17.93 -16.45
N PHE A 602 11.92 -16.77 -16.23
CA PHE A 602 11.40 -15.48 -16.65
C PHE A 602 12.48 -14.66 -17.37
N HIS A 603 12.05 -13.81 -18.28
CA HIS A 603 12.90 -12.76 -18.85
C HIS A 603 13.00 -11.61 -17.85
N ILE A 604 14.00 -11.66 -16.98
CA ILE A 604 14.23 -10.64 -15.96
C ILE A 604 14.71 -9.34 -16.62
N PRO A 605 14.00 -8.21 -16.41
CA PRO A 605 14.41 -6.93 -16.98
C PRO A 605 15.84 -6.56 -16.55
N PRO A 606 16.68 -6.02 -17.45
CA PRO A 606 18.07 -5.70 -17.12
C PRO A 606 18.20 -4.73 -15.95
N ALA A 607 17.33 -3.73 -15.85
CA ALA A 607 17.37 -2.69 -14.82
C ALA A 607 16.84 -3.16 -13.46
N VAL A 608 16.51 -4.44 -13.27
CA VAL A 608 16.13 -5.00 -11.96
C VAL A 608 16.91 -6.26 -11.62
N ARG A 609 17.99 -6.56 -12.35
CA ARG A 609 18.77 -7.78 -12.12
C ARG A 609 19.39 -7.83 -10.73
N ARG A 610 19.75 -6.67 -10.15
CA ARG A 610 20.35 -6.61 -8.83
C ARG A 610 19.29 -6.54 -7.72
N VAL A 611 18.30 -5.67 -7.88
CA VAL A 611 17.25 -5.46 -6.87
C VAL A 611 16.17 -6.55 -6.87
N GLY A 612 16.02 -7.29 -7.99
CA GLY A 612 14.99 -8.29 -8.18
C GLY A 612 13.58 -7.68 -8.31
N SER A 613 12.57 -8.48 -7.97
CA SER A 613 11.18 -8.05 -7.82
C SER A 613 10.61 -8.57 -6.49
N PRO A 614 11.09 -8.09 -5.33
CA PRO A 614 10.68 -8.63 -4.03
C PRO A 614 9.21 -8.38 -3.68
N PHE A 615 8.58 -7.37 -4.31
CA PHE A 615 7.28 -6.84 -3.89
C PHE A 615 6.14 -7.08 -4.89
N MET A 616 6.35 -7.92 -5.91
CA MET A 616 5.40 -8.11 -7.01
C MET A 616 5.00 -6.81 -7.73
N SER A 617 5.95 -5.87 -7.81
CA SER A 617 5.72 -4.53 -8.35
C SER A 617 6.01 -4.43 -9.85
N LEU A 618 6.46 -5.50 -10.51
CA LEU A 618 6.67 -5.51 -11.96
C LEU A 618 6.21 -6.82 -12.61
N THR A 619 5.94 -6.75 -13.91
CA THR A 619 5.74 -7.92 -14.76
C THR A 619 7.02 -8.31 -15.48
N ALA A 620 7.19 -9.61 -15.70
CA ALA A 620 8.23 -10.20 -16.53
C ALA A 620 7.58 -11.23 -17.47
N SER A 621 8.13 -11.40 -18.67
CA SER A 621 7.66 -12.45 -19.57
C SER A 621 8.11 -13.82 -19.07
N VAL A 622 7.19 -14.77 -19.00
CA VAL A 622 7.52 -16.18 -18.80
C VAL A 622 8.20 -16.69 -20.06
N ARG A 623 9.34 -17.36 -19.90
CA ARG A 623 10.06 -18.00 -21.00
C ARG A 623 9.16 -19.00 -21.69
N GLU A 624 9.18 -18.99 -23.02
CA GLU A 624 8.24 -19.75 -23.86
C GLU A 624 8.22 -21.25 -23.49
N GLU A 625 9.40 -21.83 -23.28
CA GLU A 625 9.62 -23.23 -22.90
C GLU A 625 9.12 -23.59 -21.48
N GLN A 626 8.74 -22.60 -20.68
CA GLN A 626 8.26 -22.77 -19.29
C GLN A 626 6.77 -22.50 -19.13
N ARG A 627 6.12 -21.84 -20.10
CA ARG A 627 4.71 -21.42 -20.01
C ARG A 627 3.76 -22.57 -19.70
N GLU A 628 3.95 -23.70 -20.39
CA GLU A 628 3.13 -24.90 -20.18
C GLU A 628 3.36 -25.57 -18.82
N LYS A 629 4.49 -25.29 -18.16
CA LYS A 629 4.84 -25.88 -16.86
C LYS A 629 4.25 -25.11 -15.68
N ILE A 630 3.93 -23.83 -15.85
CA ILE A 630 3.35 -22.96 -14.81
C ILE A 630 2.12 -22.18 -15.31
N PRO A 631 1.11 -22.87 -15.88
CA PRO A 631 -0.02 -22.22 -16.54
C PRO A 631 -0.90 -21.40 -15.59
N ALA A 632 -0.97 -21.72 -14.29
CA ALA A 632 -1.87 -21.03 -13.36
C ALA A 632 -1.43 -19.60 -12.99
N VAL A 633 -0.16 -19.25 -13.29
CA VAL A 633 0.49 -17.97 -12.98
C VAL A 633 1.02 -17.27 -14.23
N THR A 634 0.74 -17.83 -15.41
CA THR A 634 1.11 -17.26 -16.71
C THR A 634 -0.13 -16.60 -17.31
N HIS A 635 -0.04 -15.30 -17.58
CA HIS A 635 -1.13 -14.54 -18.20
C HIS A 635 -1.32 -14.92 -19.67
N ILE A 636 -2.45 -14.51 -20.25
CA ILE A 636 -2.84 -14.81 -21.64
C ILE A 636 -1.81 -14.36 -22.70
N ASP A 637 -0.99 -13.36 -22.39
CA ASP A 637 0.07 -12.81 -23.25
C ASP A 637 1.45 -13.37 -22.91
N GLY A 638 1.52 -14.37 -22.01
CA GLY A 638 2.76 -14.97 -21.53
C GLY A 638 3.51 -14.14 -20.49
N SER A 639 2.93 -13.05 -19.99
CA SER A 639 3.50 -12.27 -18.88
C SER A 639 3.14 -12.85 -17.51
N ALA A 640 3.88 -12.48 -16.47
CA ALA A 640 3.54 -12.78 -15.09
C ALA A 640 4.04 -11.69 -14.14
N ARG A 641 3.30 -11.44 -13.05
CA ARG A 641 3.65 -10.43 -12.04
C ARG A 641 4.52 -11.04 -10.95
N LEU A 642 5.83 -10.92 -11.11
CA LEU A 642 6.83 -11.75 -10.45
C LEU A 642 7.12 -11.30 -9.02
N GLN A 643 7.16 -12.24 -8.07
CA GLN A 643 7.89 -12.07 -6.81
C GLN A 643 9.21 -12.86 -6.85
N THR A 644 10.32 -12.23 -6.50
CA THR A 644 11.60 -12.93 -6.27
C THR A 644 11.90 -13.00 -4.78
N VAL A 645 12.25 -14.18 -4.28
CA VAL A 645 12.67 -14.39 -2.88
C VAL A 645 14.18 -14.56 -2.87
N LEU A 646 14.88 -13.63 -2.20
CA LEU A 646 16.34 -13.63 -2.08
C LEU A 646 16.81 -14.71 -1.09
N SER A 647 18.08 -15.09 -1.14
CA SER A 647 18.67 -15.97 -0.13
C SER A 647 19.01 -15.22 1.16
N GLU A 648 19.04 -15.91 2.31
CA GLU A 648 19.40 -15.28 3.60
C GLU A 648 20.79 -14.62 3.56
N ASP A 649 21.74 -15.21 2.82
CA ASP A 649 23.10 -14.68 2.61
C ASP A 649 23.12 -13.48 1.65
N GLU A 650 22.25 -13.45 0.64
CA GLU A 650 22.08 -12.28 -0.23
C GLU A 650 21.21 -11.21 0.41
N GLU A 651 20.41 -11.51 1.43
CA GLU A 651 19.73 -10.49 2.22
C GLU A 651 20.71 -9.72 3.14
N ASP A 652 21.91 -10.26 3.39
CA ASP A 652 23.04 -9.63 4.08
C ASP A 652 23.90 -8.75 3.15
N TRP A 653 23.25 -7.91 2.33
CA TRP A 653 23.89 -6.96 1.39
C TRP A 653 24.94 -6.03 2.03
N GLU A 654 24.89 -5.80 3.35
CA GLU A 654 25.82 -4.90 4.05
C GLU A 654 27.21 -5.54 4.32
N GLU A 655 27.31 -6.86 4.58
CA GLU A 655 28.60 -7.47 4.98
C GLU A 655 29.58 -7.65 3.81
N GLU A 656 29.08 -7.84 2.58
CA GLU A 656 29.96 -8.06 1.43
C GLU A 656 30.69 -6.79 0.96
N LEU A 657 30.12 -5.61 1.21
CA LEU A 657 30.79 -4.31 1.02
C LEU A 657 31.85 -4.03 2.08
N GLU A 658 31.66 -4.53 3.32
CA GLU A 658 32.64 -4.41 4.40
C GLU A 658 33.86 -5.31 4.18
N SER A 659 33.66 -6.52 3.63
CA SER A 659 34.75 -7.47 3.36
C SER A 659 35.78 -6.97 2.34
N LYS A 660 35.37 -6.03 1.47
CA LYS A 660 36.25 -5.41 0.45
C LYS A 660 36.94 -4.13 0.93
N SER A 661 36.66 -3.64 2.14
CA SER A 661 37.43 -2.60 2.82
C SER A 661 38.10 -3.17 4.05
N GLY A 662 39.20 -3.91 3.84
CA GLY A 662 39.88 -4.66 4.89
C GLY A 662 40.24 -3.83 6.12
N MET A 663 39.55 -4.09 7.24
CA MET A 663 40.08 -3.98 8.60
C MET A 663 39.09 -4.63 9.57
N GLY A 664 39.32 -5.91 9.89
CA GLY A 664 38.53 -6.63 10.90
C GLY A 664 38.95 -6.26 12.32
N ASP A 665 37.99 -5.86 13.15
CA ASP A 665 38.09 -5.95 14.61
C ASP A 665 36.95 -6.85 15.12
N GLY A 666 37.35 -7.96 15.73
CA GLY A 666 36.47 -9.00 16.22
C GLY A 666 35.75 -8.58 17.50
N ARG A 667 34.49 -8.14 17.37
CA ARG A 667 33.54 -8.15 18.49
C ARG A 667 32.19 -8.71 18.02
N LYS A 668 32.05 -10.03 18.12
CA LYS A 668 30.76 -10.73 18.03
C LYS A 668 29.94 -10.47 19.30
N GLY A 669 29.15 -9.39 19.30
CA GLY A 669 28.00 -9.28 20.19
C GLY A 669 26.87 -10.16 19.65
N LYS A 670 26.40 -11.12 20.44
CA LYS A 670 25.18 -11.87 20.15
C LYS A 670 24.00 -10.90 20.13
N ARG A 671 23.59 -10.44 18.96
CA ARG A 671 22.21 -9.99 18.72
C ARG A 671 21.36 -11.25 18.54
N GLU A 672 20.26 -11.36 19.27
CA GLU A 672 19.25 -12.37 19.00
C GLU A 672 18.79 -12.20 17.55
N LYS A 673 18.95 -13.26 16.74
CA LYS A 673 18.44 -13.30 15.38
C LYS A 673 16.92 -13.23 15.48
N GLY A 674 16.34 -12.09 15.11
CA GLY A 674 14.92 -12.04 14.79
C GLY A 674 14.67 -13.11 13.72
N VAL A 675 13.88 -14.12 14.08
CA VAL A 675 13.48 -15.20 13.17
C VAL A 675 12.56 -14.56 12.14
N GLY A 676 13.13 -14.19 10.99
CA GLY A 676 12.42 -13.47 9.93
C GLY A 676 11.44 -14.41 9.22
N ALA A 677 10.17 -14.00 9.10
CA ALA A 677 9.13 -14.73 8.39
C ALA A 677 9.48 -15.06 6.91
N PHE A 678 10.45 -14.37 6.33
CA PHE A 678 11.06 -14.70 5.03
C PHE A 678 11.76 -16.07 5.01
N SER A 679 12.30 -16.51 6.15
CA SER A 679 12.92 -17.84 6.28
C SER A 679 11.88 -18.94 6.06
N ALA A 680 10.71 -18.85 6.71
CA ALA A 680 9.65 -19.84 6.56
C ALA A 680 9.04 -19.85 5.14
N TYR A 681 8.80 -18.67 4.55
CA TYR A 681 8.25 -18.58 3.20
C TYR A 681 9.20 -19.13 2.12
N ARG A 682 10.49 -18.80 2.21
CA ARG A 682 11.52 -19.36 1.33
C ARG A 682 11.66 -20.87 1.49
N LYS A 683 11.56 -21.39 2.73
CA LYS A 683 11.59 -22.83 3.01
C LYS A 683 10.46 -23.58 2.32
N VAL A 684 9.24 -23.00 2.26
CA VAL A 684 8.11 -23.60 1.50
C VAL A 684 8.50 -23.75 0.04
N LEU A 685 9.06 -22.70 -0.57
CA LEU A 685 9.47 -22.71 -1.98
C LEU A 685 10.57 -23.73 -2.26
N LEU A 686 11.57 -23.83 -1.38
CA LEU A 686 12.64 -24.84 -1.47
C LEU A 686 12.10 -26.27 -1.31
N ALA A 687 11.21 -26.50 -0.35
CA ALA A 687 10.59 -27.81 -0.15
C ALA A 687 9.72 -28.19 -1.36
N PHE A 688 8.94 -27.25 -1.88
CA PHE A 688 8.13 -27.45 -3.06
C PHE A 688 8.97 -27.78 -4.30
N GLU A 689 10.10 -27.08 -4.48
CA GLU A 689 11.05 -27.40 -5.55
C GLU A 689 11.62 -28.82 -5.41
N ARG A 690 12.00 -29.24 -4.19
CA ARG A 690 12.52 -30.60 -3.98
C ARG A 690 11.53 -31.66 -4.45
N LEU A 691 10.25 -31.46 -4.14
CA LEU A 691 9.14 -32.36 -4.47
C LEU A 691 8.77 -32.34 -5.95
N THR A 692 8.77 -31.17 -6.59
CA THR A 692 8.15 -30.97 -7.92
C THR A 692 9.14 -30.71 -9.05
N LYS A 693 10.39 -30.36 -8.71
CA LYS A 693 11.44 -29.82 -9.61
C LYS A 693 11.07 -28.48 -10.26
N VAL A 694 10.06 -27.79 -9.73
CA VAL A 694 9.64 -26.46 -10.17
C VAL A 694 9.89 -25.46 -9.01
N PRO A 695 10.81 -24.49 -9.17
CA PRO A 695 11.15 -23.51 -8.14
C PRO A 695 10.17 -22.31 -8.12
N VAL A 696 8.93 -22.53 -8.56
CA VAL A 696 7.90 -21.50 -8.68
C VAL A 696 6.69 -21.93 -7.86
N LEU A 697 6.12 -20.99 -7.12
CA LEU A 697 4.90 -21.17 -6.34
C LEU A 697 3.85 -20.11 -6.74
N LEU A 698 2.57 -20.46 -6.70
CA LEU A 698 1.49 -19.48 -6.83
C LEU A 698 1.28 -18.78 -5.49
N ASN A 699 1.26 -17.44 -5.50
CA ASN A 699 0.90 -16.62 -4.34
C ASN A 699 -0.23 -15.64 -4.69
N THR A 700 -1.21 -15.54 -3.79
CA THR A 700 -2.21 -14.47 -3.79
C THR A 700 -2.53 -14.06 -2.36
N SER A 701 -3.20 -12.92 -2.17
CA SER A 701 -3.51 -12.42 -0.84
C SER A 701 -4.38 -13.36 -0.01
N LEU A 702 -4.19 -13.42 1.30
CA LEU A 702 -5.13 -14.06 2.21
C LEU A 702 -6.24 -13.07 2.56
N ASN A 703 -7.36 -13.26 1.87
CA ASN A 703 -8.63 -12.53 2.02
C ASN A 703 -9.71 -13.26 1.20
N VAL A 704 -10.96 -12.91 1.41
CA VAL A 704 -12.08 -13.35 0.57
C VAL A 704 -12.61 -12.21 -0.30
N GLY A 705 -13.55 -12.51 -1.20
CA GLY A 705 -14.08 -11.53 -2.15
C GLY A 705 -14.60 -10.26 -1.45
N GLY A 706 -14.04 -9.10 -1.83
CA GLY A 706 -14.47 -7.80 -1.30
C GLY A 706 -13.70 -7.30 -0.08
N GLU A 707 -12.92 -8.14 0.61
CA GLU A 707 -12.26 -7.77 1.87
C GLU A 707 -10.76 -7.41 1.72
N PRO A 708 -10.19 -6.58 2.62
CA PRO A 708 -8.75 -6.34 2.73
C PRO A 708 -7.95 -7.60 3.12
N ILE A 709 -6.63 -7.57 2.96
CA ILE A 709 -5.73 -8.63 3.46
C ILE A 709 -5.93 -8.79 4.97
N VAL A 710 -5.94 -10.03 5.49
CA VAL A 710 -6.13 -10.31 6.93
C VAL A 710 -4.99 -9.73 7.78
N GLU A 711 -5.32 -9.17 8.95
CA GLU A 711 -4.34 -8.61 9.88
C GLU A 711 -4.04 -9.61 11.01
N THR A 712 -5.09 -9.99 11.73
CA THR A 712 -5.05 -10.75 12.98
C THR A 712 -5.17 -12.28 12.76
N PRO A 713 -4.79 -13.11 13.76
CA PRO A 713 -5.09 -14.55 13.76
C PRO A 713 -6.59 -14.85 13.55
N GLU A 714 -7.48 -14.06 14.16
CA GLU A 714 -8.93 -14.18 14.05
C GLU A 714 -9.43 -13.88 12.63
N ASP A 715 -8.87 -12.84 11.99
CA ASP A 715 -9.18 -12.52 10.59
C ASP A 715 -8.78 -13.67 9.66
N ALA A 716 -7.62 -14.29 9.90
CA ALA A 716 -7.13 -15.42 9.13
C ALA A 716 -8.04 -16.65 9.29
N LEU A 717 -8.47 -16.96 10.52
CA LEU A 717 -9.41 -18.04 10.82
C LEU A 717 -10.78 -17.79 10.17
N THR A 718 -11.30 -16.57 10.30
CA THR A 718 -12.59 -16.19 9.70
C THR A 718 -12.54 -16.28 8.18
N SER A 719 -11.48 -15.77 7.56
CA SER A 719 -11.28 -15.89 6.10
C SER A 719 -11.12 -17.33 5.66
N PHE A 720 -10.36 -18.14 6.41
CA PHE A 720 -10.20 -19.56 6.15
C PHE A 720 -11.52 -20.32 6.21
N LEU A 721 -12.39 -20.00 7.18
CA LEU A 721 -13.71 -20.62 7.39
C LEU A 721 -14.80 -20.10 6.43
N ALA A 722 -14.65 -18.90 5.87
CA ALA A 722 -15.63 -18.32 4.95
C ALA A 722 -15.71 -18.99 3.57
N VAL A 723 -14.65 -19.66 3.10
CA VAL A 723 -14.58 -20.28 1.75
C VAL A 723 -14.65 -21.81 1.80
N GLU A 724 -15.84 -22.34 2.11
CA GLU A 724 -16.04 -23.77 2.37
C GLU A 724 -15.55 -24.67 1.24
N GLY A 725 -14.68 -25.63 1.59
CA GLY A 725 -14.08 -26.60 0.67
C GLY A 725 -13.03 -26.04 -0.30
N SER A 726 -12.79 -24.72 -0.33
CA SER A 726 -11.87 -24.10 -1.29
C SER A 726 -10.43 -23.95 -0.78
N ILE A 727 -10.24 -23.84 0.54
CA ILE A 727 -8.93 -23.86 1.20
C ILE A 727 -8.87 -25.07 2.12
N SER A 728 -7.84 -25.90 1.95
CA SER A 728 -7.69 -27.21 2.60
C SER A 728 -7.09 -27.16 4.01
N ALA A 729 -6.28 -26.15 4.29
CA ALA A 729 -5.65 -25.91 5.59
C ALA A 729 -5.23 -24.46 5.75
N LEU A 730 -5.16 -24.04 7.01
CA LEU A 730 -4.54 -22.80 7.44
C LEU A 730 -3.29 -23.12 8.26
N PHE A 731 -2.15 -22.59 7.82
CA PHE A 731 -0.90 -22.58 8.57
C PHE A 731 -0.79 -21.25 9.32
N LEU A 732 -1.07 -21.27 10.63
CA LEU A 732 -1.12 -20.10 11.51
C LEU A 732 -0.06 -20.24 12.60
N GLY A 733 1.03 -19.48 12.50
CA GLY A 733 2.21 -19.72 13.33
C GLY A 733 2.66 -21.18 13.22
N PRO A 734 2.89 -21.90 14.34
CA PRO A 734 3.29 -23.31 14.31
C PRO A 734 2.15 -24.29 14.04
N TYR A 735 0.89 -23.83 13.94
CA TYR A 735 -0.28 -24.69 13.83
C TYR A 735 -0.64 -25.00 12.37
N GLU A 736 -0.91 -26.27 12.10
CA GLU A 736 -1.64 -26.72 10.92
C GLU A 736 -3.09 -26.99 11.31
N LEU A 737 -3.98 -26.13 10.82
CA LEU A 737 -5.40 -26.13 11.14
C LEU A 737 -6.20 -26.62 9.94
N VAL A 738 -7.17 -27.50 10.18
CA VAL A 738 -8.15 -27.94 9.18
C VAL A 738 -9.56 -27.67 9.68
N ARG A 739 -10.53 -27.66 8.78
CA ARG A 739 -11.94 -27.57 9.16
C ARG A 739 -12.39 -28.88 9.79
N ARG A 740 -13.23 -28.81 10.82
CA ARG A 740 -13.93 -30.01 11.31
C ARG A 740 -14.96 -30.48 10.30
N ASP A 741 -15.04 -31.79 10.13
CA ASP A 741 -16.11 -32.45 9.39
C ASP A 741 -17.27 -32.74 10.35
N LEU A 742 -18.02 -31.69 10.71
CA LEU A 742 -19.13 -31.78 11.65
C LEU A 742 -20.22 -32.76 11.19
N LYS A 743 -20.36 -32.96 9.88
CA LYS A 743 -21.32 -33.90 9.31
C LYS A 743 -20.91 -35.34 9.64
N ARG A 744 -19.64 -35.68 9.42
CA ARG A 744 -19.10 -37.00 9.78
C ARG A 744 -19.12 -37.24 11.28
N GLU A 745 -18.82 -36.22 12.10
CA GLU A 745 -18.89 -36.33 13.56
C GLU A 745 -20.32 -36.62 14.05
N LEU A 746 -21.33 -35.95 13.50
CA LEU A 746 -22.74 -36.21 13.79
C LEU A 746 -23.21 -37.59 13.28
N GLU A 747 -22.72 -38.05 12.13
CA GLU A 747 -22.98 -39.39 11.60
C GLU A 747 -22.34 -40.48 12.49
N ASP A 748 -21.10 -40.28 12.95
CA ASP A 748 -20.37 -41.18 13.85
C ASP A 748 -20.98 -41.20 15.27
N GLU A 749 -21.47 -40.07 15.79
CA GLU A 749 -22.22 -39.98 17.05
C GLU A 749 -23.62 -40.61 16.96
N GLY A 750 -24.28 -40.44 15.82
CA GLY A 750 -25.52 -41.14 15.46
C GLY A 750 -25.32 -42.66 15.39
N GLU A 751 -24.15 -43.13 14.97
CA GLU A 751 -23.80 -44.55 14.99
C GLU A 751 -23.48 -45.09 16.40
N LYS A 752 -22.80 -44.30 17.25
CA LYS A 752 -22.54 -44.66 18.65
C LYS A 752 -23.82 -44.71 19.50
N THR A 753 -24.84 -43.92 19.16
CA THR A 753 -26.13 -43.90 19.86
C THR A 753 -27.13 -44.97 19.37
N LYS A 754 -26.89 -45.61 18.22
CA LYS A 754 -27.68 -46.78 17.73
C LYS A 754 -27.59 -48.03 18.62
N SER A 755 -26.77 -48.02 19.69
CA SER A 755 -26.76 -49.07 20.73
C SER A 755 -27.97 -49.03 21.69
N LYS A 756 -28.84 -48.01 21.64
CA LYS A 756 -30.12 -48.02 22.36
C LYS A 756 -31.24 -47.63 21.39
N ARG A 757 -32.02 -48.62 20.94
CA ARG A 757 -33.24 -48.40 20.16
C ARG A 757 -34.19 -47.45 20.90
N PRO A 758 -34.77 -46.48 20.18
CA PRO A 758 -36.20 -46.25 20.25
C PRO A 758 -36.85 -46.65 18.92
N THR A 759 -38.08 -47.08 19.05
CA THR A 759 -39.01 -47.51 18.00
C THR A 759 -39.18 -46.52 16.85
N ARG A 760 -39.27 -47.07 15.64
CA ARG A 760 -39.72 -46.49 14.37
C ARG A 760 -40.41 -45.13 14.49
N VAL A 761 -39.78 -44.11 13.92
CA VAL A 761 -40.45 -42.98 13.27
C VAL A 761 -39.98 -42.99 11.81
N SER A 762 -40.95 -42.79 10.92
CA SER A 762 -40.90 -42.93 9.47
C SER A 762 -39.83 -42.09 8.80
N ASP A 763 -39.27 -42.66 7.72
CA ASP A 763 -38.39 -42.02 6.76
C ASP A 763 -39.07 -40.80 6.11
N GLU A 764 -38.72 -39.60 6.56
CA GLU A 764 -38.87 -38.31 5.87
C GLU A 764 -38.12 -37.27 6.73
N PHE A 765 -37.43 -36.29 6.11
CA PHE A 765 -36.50 -35.31 6.70
C PHE A 765 -35.02 -35.70 6.74
N ALA A 766 -34.42 -35.78 5.55
CA ALA A 766 -33.03 -35.38 5.38
C ALA A 766 -32.96 -33.84 5.41
N VAL A 767 -32.48 -33.26 6.51
CA VAL A 767 -32.19 -31.82 6.62
C VAL A 767 -30.95 -31.53 5.78
N GLN A 768 -31.13 -30.94 4.61
CA GLN A 768 -30.07 -30.25 3.88
C GLN A 768 -29.74 -28.97 4.64
N GLN A 769 -28.67 -28.95 5.44
CA GLN A 769 -28.10 -27.69 5.89
C GLN A 769 -27.41 -27.00 4.72
N VAL A 770 -27.92 -25.83 4.34
CA VAL A 770 -27.40 -24.98 3.28
C VAL A 770 -26.80 -23.75 3.95
N SER A 771 -25.50 -23.76 4.24
CA SER A 771 -24.77 -22.52 4.53
C SER A 771 -24.51 -21.82 3.18
N ARG A 772 -25.47 -20.99 2.75
CA ARG A 772 -25.33 -20.19 1.53
C ARG A 772 -25.55 -18.73 1.87
N HIS A 773 -24.68 -17.88 1.33
CA HIS A 773 -24.88 -16.44 1.32
C HIS A 773 -26.23 -16.14 0.64
N VAL A 774 -27.20 -15.70 1.43
CA VAL A 774 -28.54 -15.40 0.90
C VAL A 774 -28.50 -14.03 0.24
N SER A 775 -28.78 -14.01 -1.07
CA SER A 775 -28.81 -12.77 -1.82
C SER A 775 -29.95 -11.88 -1.33
N ARG A 776 -29.80 -10.55 -1.46
CA ARG A 776 -30.91 -9.61 -1.20
C ARG A 776 -32.16 -9.97 -2.00
N LYS A 777 -32.01 -10.55 -3.20
CA LYS A 777 -33.14 -11.01 -4.00
C LYS A 777 -33.87 -12.17 -3.32
N GLU A 778 -33.15 -13.17 -2.84
CA GLU A 778 -33.73 -14.30 -2.11
C GLU A 778 -34.44 -13.82 -0.83
N ILE A 779 -33.80 -12.94 -0.04
CA ILE A 779 -34.42 -12.32 1.16
C ILE A 779 -35.75 -11.62 0.82
N ARG A 780 -35.85 -10.99 -0.35
CA ARG A 780 -37.06 -10.28 -0.78
C ARG A 780 -38.20 -11.20 -1.19
N GLU A 781 -37.86 -12.40 -1.67
CA GLU A 781 -38.80 -13.42 -2.14
C GLU A 781 -39.17 -14.41 -1.02
N THR A 782 -38.52 -14.33 0.15
CA THR A 782 -38.83 -15.15 1.33
C THR A 782 -40.08 -14.65 2.04
N GLU A 783 -41.11 -15.51 2.14
CA GLU A 783 -42.36 -15.22 2.86
C GLU A 783 -42.43 -15.91 4.23
N GLU A 784 -41.71 -17.01 4.44
CA GLU A 784 -41.64 -17.76 5.69
C GLU A 784 -40.19 -18.15 6.00
N VAL A 785 -39.81 -18.06 7.29
CA VAL A 785 -38.48 -18.46 7.80
C VAL A 785 -38.64 -19.06 9.19
N ASP A 786 -38.04 -20.23 9.38
CA ASP A 786 -38.10 -20.96 10.65
C ASP A 786 -37.18 -20.32 11.71
N GLU A 787 -35.91 -20.06 11.35
CA GLU A 787 -34.89 -19.51 12.25
C GLU A 787 -33.88 -18.63 11.49
N VAL A 788 -33.40 -17.54 12.10
CA VAL A 788 -32.28 -16.72 11.61
C VAL A 788 -31.34 -16.44 12.76
N ILE A 789 -30.04 -16.54 12.51
CA ILE A 789 -29.01 -16.19 13.49
C ILE A 789 -28.30 -14.93 13.03
N LEU A 790 -28.40 -13.87 13.83
CA LEU A 790 -27.77 -12.58 13.57
C LEU A 790 -26.47 -12.46 14.36
N TYR A 791 -25.37 -12.16 13.67
CA TYR A 791 -24.08 -11.89 14.29
C TYR A 791 -23.79 -10.39 14.29
N PRO A 792 -23.43 -9.79 15.43
CA PRO A 792 -22.88 -8.44 15.44
C PRO A 792 -21.50 -8.47 14.78
N SER A 793 -21.26 -7.66 13.75
CA SER A 793 -19.88 -7.48 13.29
C SER A 793 -19.11 -6.60 14.28
N GLY A 794 -18.18 -7.22 14.99
CA GLY A 794 -17.00 -6.56 15.55
C GLY A 794 -17.21 -5.44 16.57
N GLY A 795 -18.34 -5.35 17.27
CA GLY A 795 -18.54 -4.37 18.34
C GLY A 795 -18.02 -4.87 19.69
N VAL A 796 -17.14 -4.08 20.33
CA VAL A 796 -16.81 -4.20 21.76
C VAL A 796 -17.94 -3.51 22.54
N GLY A 797 -18.57 -4.20 23.48
CA GLY A 797 -19.57 -3.58 24.36
C GLY A 797 -18.94 -2.55 25.30
N ASP A 798 -19.77 -1.75 25.98
CA ASP A 798 -19.32 -0.74 26.98
C ASP A 798 -18.48 -1.34 28.14
N ASP A 799 -18.45 -2.66 28.27
CA ASP A 799 -17.67 -3.43 29.25
C ASP A 799 -16.31 -3.92 28.71
N GLY A 800 -15.93 -3.56 27.49
CA GLY A 800 -14.66 -3.96 26.87
C GLY A 800 -14.65 -5.39 26.33
N LYS A 801 -15.80 -6.10 26.31
CA LYS A 801 -15.88 -7.47 25.78
C LYS A 801 -16.59 -7.48 24.42
N ARG A 802 -16.03 -8.22 23.45
CA ARG A 802 -16.76 -8.54 22.21
C ARG A 802 -17.96 -9.42 22.56
N ALA A 803 -19.16 -9.04 22.12
CA ALA A 803 -20.35 -9.86 22.29
C ALA A 803 -20.34 -10.99 21.26
N VAL A 804 -19.96 -12.21 21.69
CA VAL A 804 -19.74 -13.39 20.82
C VAL A 804 -21.00 -14.27 20.67
N SER A 805 -22.13 -13.92 21.28
CA SER A 805 -23.38 -14.70 21.10
C SER A 805 -24.25 -14.13 19.99
N GLY A 806 -24.38 -14.85 18.88
CA GLY A 806 -25.37 -14.54 17.84
C GLY A 806 -26.80 -14.58 18.40
N VAL A 807 -27.63 -13.62 17.99
CA VAL A 807 -29.04 -13.55 18.40
C VAL A 807 -29.85 -14.44 17.48
N ARG A 808 -30.42 -15.51 18.04
CA ARG A 808 -31.27 -16.45 17.34
C ARG A 808 -32.72 -15.98 17.39
N LEU A 809 -33.33 -15.78 16.24
CA LEU A 809 -34.71 -15.34 16.07
C LEU A 809 -35.48 -16.41 15.30
N SER A 810 -36.73 -16.68 15.66
CA SER A 810 -37.56 -17.67 14.98
C SER A 810 -38.91 -17.09 14.54
N GLY A 811 -39.51 -17.74 13.53
CA GLY A 811 -40.81 -17.38 12.97
C GLY A 811 -40.89 -15.92 12.53
N THR A 812 -41.94 -15.20 12.94
CA THR A 812 -42.17 -13.81 12.52
C THR A 812 -41.02 -12.86 12.87
N ARG A 813 -40.28 -13.13 13.97
CA ARG A 813 -39.12 -12.31 14.40
C ARG A 813 -37.92 -12.49 13.46
N ALA A 814 -37.74 -13.69 12.92
CA ALA A 814 -36.71 -13.98 11.92
C ALA A 814 -36.98 -13.24 10.60
N LEU A 815 -38.23 -13.25 10.16
CA LEU A 815 -38.66 -12.55 8.93
C LEU A 815 -38.49 -11.02 9.02
N GLU A 816 -38.81 -10.42 10.17
CA GLU A 816 -38.61 -8.99 10.41
C GLU A 816 -37.12 -8.61 10.46
N ALA A 817 -36.26 -9.47 11.02
CA ALA A 817 -34.81 -9.27 10.99
C ALA A 817 -34.23 -9.28 9.56
N LEU A 818 -34.68 -10.20 8.71
CA LEU A 818 -34.26 -10.24 7.30
C LEU A 818 -34.71 -9.00 6.52
N ARG A 819 -35.92 -8.51 6.80
CA ARG A 819 -36.42 -7.25 6.23
C ARG A 819 -35.56 -6.05 6.65
N ALA A 820 -35.03 -6.04 7.86
CA ALA A 820 -34.09 -5.00 8.30
C ALA A 820 -32.73 -5.09 7.59
N VAL A 821 -32.22 -6.29 7.34
CA VAL A 821 -30.96 -6.51 6.58
C VAL A 821 -31.07 -6.10 5.10
N ASP A 822 -32.25 -6.21 4.48
CA ASP A 822 -32.55 -5.65 3.14
C ASP A 822 -32.88 -4.14 3.17
N GLY A 823 -32.85 -3.49 4.34
CA GLY A 823 -33.10 -2.05 4.49
C GLY A 823 -34.57 -1.63 4.45
N ARG A 824 -35.52 -2.57 4.64
CA ARG A 824 -36.97 -2.30 4.67
C ARG A 824 -37.51 -1.93 6.06
N LEU A 825 -36.69 -2.08 7.10
CA LEU A 825 -36.98 -1.69 8.49
C LEU A 825 -35.78 -0.96 9.09
N THR A 826 -36.04 0.10 9.83
CA THR A 826 -35.04 0.83 10.62
C THR A 826 -34.74 0.11 11.94
N CYS A 827 -33.60 0.42 12.61
CA CYS A 827 -33.24 -0.19 13.91
C CYS A 827 -34.35 -0.02 14.95
N LYS A 828 -34.99 1.15 14.92
CA LYS A 828 -36.04 1.53 15.84
C LYS A 828 -37.30 0.68 15.62
N GLU A 829 -37.73 0.54 14.37
CA GLU A 829 -38.89 -0.29 14.01
C GLU A 829 -38.62 -1.78 14.27
N LEU A 830 -37.39 -2.24 14.04
CA LEU A 830 -36.98 -3.60 14.39
C LEU A 830 -37.06 -3.79 15.91
N GLY A 831 -36.44 -2.93 16.72
CA GLY A 831 -36.49 -3.01 18.18
C GLY A 831 -37.91 -2.96 18.77
N GLU A 832 -38.83 -2.21 18.15
CA GLU A 832 -40.24 -2.19 18.53
C GLU A 832 -40.96 -3.52 18.23
N LYS A 833 -40.55 -4.25 17.18
CA LYS A 833 -41.16 -5.52 16.74
C LYS A 833 -40.53 -6.77 17.33
N VAL A 834 -39.22 -6.75 17.59
CA VAL A 834 -38.46 -7.86 18.21
C VAL A 834 -38.05 -7.58 19.65
N GLY A 835 -38.48 -6.49 20.28
CA GLY A 835 -38.22 -6.21 21.70
C GLY A 835 -36.87 -5.55 21.97
N SER A 836 -36.83 -4.73 23.03
CA SER A 836 -35.70 -3.86 23.42
C SER A 836 -34.40 -4.58 23.79
N ASP A 837 -34.49 -5.87 24.08
CA ASP A 837 -33.36 -6.69 24.54
C ASP A 837 -32.42 -7.06 23.37
N VAL A 838 -32.82 -6.70 22.14
CA VAL A 838 -32.08 -6.89 20.88
C VAL A 838 -31.75 -5.51 20.30
N LEU A 839 -30.89 -4.75 20.99
CA LEU A 839 -30.29 -3.53 20.45
C LEU A 839 -29.06 -3.91 19.62
N ILE A 840 -29.23 -3.94 18.30
CA ILE A 840 -28.18 -4.31 17.35
C ILE A 840 -27.90 -3.13 16.42
N GLU A 841 -26.62 -2.77 16.25
CA GLU A 841 -26.19 -1.80 15.23
C GLU A 841 -26.35 -2.41 13.81
N LEU A 842 -27.39 -2.00 13.08
CA LEU A 842 -27.78 -2.63 11.81
C LEU A 842 -26.77 -2.54 10.67
N HIS A 843 -25.89 -1.53 10.65
CA HIS A 843 -24.86 -1.39 9.61
C HIS A 843 -23.75 -2.46 9.72
N LYS A 844 -23.80 -3.27 10.80
CA LYS A 844 -22.84 -4.28 11.17
C LYS A 844 -23.41 -5.71 11.14
N LEU A 845 -24.65 -5.92 10.68
CA LEU A 845 -25.22 -7.27 10.64
C LEU A 845 -24.85 -8.03 9.36
N ARG A 846 -24.36 -9.26 9.53
CA ARG A 846 -24.29 -10.26 8.45
C ARG A 846 -25.30 -11.37 8.76
N VAL A 847 -26.13 -11.73 7.78
CA VAL A 847 -26.93 -12.96 7.84
C VAL A 847 -26.05 -14.08 7.33
N ILE A 848 -25.69 -15.00 8.23
CA ILE A 848 -24.78 -16.11 7.92
C ILE A 848 -25.57 -17.41 7.65
N GLU A 849 -26.77 -17.52 8.21
CA GLU A 849 -27.66 -18.68 8.11
C GLU A 849 -29.13 -18.21 8.03
N ILE A 850 -29.89 -18.75 7.08
CA ILE A 850 -31.37 -18.65 6.95
C ILE A 850 -31.93 -20.06 6.91
#